data_AF-A0A381PPJ4-F1
#
_entry.id   AF-A0A381PPJ4-F1
#
_cell.length_a   1.000
_cell.length_b   1.000
_cell.length_c   1.000
_cell.angle_alpha   90.00
_cell.angle_beta   90.00
_cell.angle_gamma   90.00
#
_symmetry.space_group_name_H-M   'P 1'
#
loop_
_entity.id
_entity.type
_entity.pdbx_description
1 polymer ?
#
loop_
_entity_poly.entity_id
_entity_poly.type
_entity_poly.pdbx_seq_one_letter_code
_entity_poly.pdbx_strand_id
1 'polypeptide(L)'
;MLLEIVFVIFSFSFAQVSSNGQFLQETVTVFTLDDGLPETVFSEIRLDEPKNIVAVSDEGEFIFDVDKWKNVTKSSSRLTEQKNNSHENILSKIKYLNQVYIGKKNGLFILNEIEDELIEIFPRDRNYSWKLSNVNVLHVDFKDRLWFGSDEGVGYYYNGQWKLFTGKEGLPFKYFTCIAGAPDGEIWFGTKKGAIRTDGKNFHYRFSRRWLPDDYVNDILVEKDGTVWLATNNGVSRIIFQSMTLEEKANLFTEQVESYHNRMGFIAQNRLKIRYDKNSWEPAISDNDGTYTAMYGAAQAFRYAVTGNLEAKKLAKRSFNACKWLVDITHEKGFPARVIIPIDWPEPVNKQYDQEYNIRKQKEDPFWKNIIPRFVKSKDGKYLWKCDTSSDELSGHYFFYGIYYDLVADTEEEKKLVREVVRDITDHLIRHGFLLRDHDGKPTRWANFSPEFHNSIWGWDQRGLNSMMLLSFLNVAHHVTGDKKYLETAEMLRNKYAYHINAMQSKMFFPPDDVVPWDNNLCLMSIYGLMNYEKDPELIMMYRESLENSWLHISKQKSAFWNTLYAALSTRFNKMVDSGIYDSGKYFPAAGNYAHFTADEFYKTDYKHDDIIETLQKVPLDLIGYKMDNRHRLDIVFDPTPGQVVNEGWRPVNPARPQNVFEKAEDYRLKVGWHVNGSALPIDERCHVRLDRDGFALDATEGNGYSEHEGTIYLLPYYMARYHGIIN
;
A
#
# COMPACT_ATOMS: atom_id res chain seq x y z
N MET A 1 -32.61 -44.25 18.61
CA MET A 1 -33.24 -43.45 17.56
C MET A 1 -33.30 -42.02 18.07
N LEU A 2 -32.91 -41.05 17.23
CA LEU A 2 -32.68 -39.62 17.49
C LEU A 2 -31.26 -39.26 17.97
N LEU A 3 -30.36 -39.17 16.99
CA LEU A 3 -29.16 -38.32 17.02
C LEU A 3 -29.60 -36.89 16.69
N GLU A 4 -29.39 -35.94 17.60
CA GLU A 4 -29.45 -34.52 17.25
C GLU A 4 -28.12 -34.10 16.61
N ILE A 5 -28.20 -33.73 15.33
CA ILE A 5 -27.09 -33.17 14.56
C ILE A 5 -26.98 -31.69 14.94
N VAL A 6 -25.96 -31.37 15.72
CA VAL A 6 -25.55 -29.98 15.96
C VAL A 6 -24.87 -29.47 14.69
N PHE A 7 -25.55 -28.61 13.93
CA PHE A 7 -24.92 -27.81 12.88
C PHE A 7 -24.02 -26.76 13.54
N VAL A 8 -22.72 -27.03 13.61
CA VAL A 8 -21.71 -26.02 13.88
C VAL A 8 -21.54 -25.20 12.60
N ILE A 9 -22.22 -24.05 12.53
CA ILE A 9 -21.94 -23.05 11.51
C ILE A 9 -20.58 -22.42 11.88
N PHE A 10 -19.52 -22.84 11.19
CA PHE A 10 -18.27 -22.10 11.18
C PHE A 10 -18.49 -20.77 10.48
N SER A 11 -18.80 -19.72 11.23
CA SER A 11 -18.69 -18.35 10.75
C SER A 11 -17.21 -18.01 10.65
N PHE A 12 -16.64 -18.26 9.47
CA PHE A 12 -15.35 -17.73 9.06
C PHE A 12 -15.43 -16.20 9.06
N SER A 13 -14.59 -15.56 9.88
CA SER A 13 -14.34 -14.12 9.80
C SER A 13 -13.31 -13.93 8.70
N PHE A 14 -13.78 -13.99 7.45
CA PHE A 14 -13.10 -13.35 6.34
C PHE A 14 -13.80 -12.02 6.08
N ALA A 15 -13.07 -11.06 5.51
CA ALA A 15 -13.57 -10.09 4.55
C ALA A 15 -15.07 -10.29 4.28
N GLN A 16 -15.94 -9.41 4.78
CA GLN A 16 -17.38 -9.49 4.50
C GLN A 16 -17.52 -9.53 2.98
N VAL A 17 -17.69 -10.72 2.43
CA VAL A 17 -18.07 -10.94 1.05
C VAL A 17 -19.42 -11.59 1.20
N SER A 18 -20.49 -10.79 1.04
CA SER A 18 -21.83 -11.36 0.93
C SER A 18 -21.86 -12.36 -0.22
N SER A 19 -22.88 -13.23 -0.28
CA SER A 19 -23.05 -14.18 -1.41
C SER A 19 -23.03 -13.54 -2.80
N ASN A 20 -23.10 -12.21 -2.88
CA ASN A 20 -23.08 -11.41 -4.11
C ASN A 20 -21.74 -10.67 -4.35
N GLY A 21 -20.68 -10.92 -3.58
CA GLY A 21 -19.38 -10.30 -3.79
C GLY A 21 -19.17 -8.92 -3.13
N GLN A 22 -20.09 -8.47 -2.26
CA GLN A 22 -20.04 -7.15 -1.64
C GLN A 22 -19.30 -7.14 -0.31
N PHE A 23 -18.55 -6.08 -0.03
CA PHE A 23 -17.88 -5.78 1.24
C PHE A 23 -18.25 -4.39 1.77
N LEU A 24 -18.02 -4.16 3.06
CA LEU A 24 -18.20 -2.85 3.69
C LEU A 24 -16.89 -2.05 3.61
N GLN A 25 -16.88 -1.04 2.75
CA GLN A 25 -15.82 -0.04 2.68
C GLN A 25 -16.04 1.00 3.78
N GLU A 26 -15.07 1.14 4.67
CA GLU A 26 -15.05 2.24 5.62
C GLU A 26 -14.68 3.55 4.92
N THR A 27 -15.43 4.61 5.21
CA THR A 27 -15.11 5.97 4.78
C THR A 27 -15.28 6.91 5.95
N VAL A 28 -14.47 7.96 5.98
CA VAL A 28 -14.44 8.90 7.10
C VAL A 28 -14.65 10.33 6.62
N THR A 29 -15.49 11.06 7.35
CA THR A 29 -15.60 12.51 7.27
C THR A 29 -15.06 13.08 8.56
N VAL A 30 -14.14 14.05 8.46
CA VAL A 30 -13.55 14.72 9.63
C VAL A 30 -14.06 16.14 9.67
N PHE A 31 -14.68 16.51 10.80
CA PHE A 31 -15.27 17.82 11.03
C PHE A 31 -14.38 18.65 11.96
N THR A 32 -14.03 19.86 11.54
CA THR A 32 -13.19 20.81 12.29
C THR A 32 -13.77 22.23 12.20
N LEU A 33 -12.91 23.25 12.36
CA LEU A 33 -13.27 24.68 12.26
C LEU A 33 -14.04 25.02 10.98
N ASP A 34 -13.61 24.47 9.85
CA ASP A 34 -14.20 24.74 8.54
C ASP A 34 -15.65 24.22 8.42
N ASP A 35 -16.05 23.31 9.31
CA ASP A 35 -17.36 22.64 9.32
C ASP A 35 -18.32 23.19 10.39
N GLY A 36 -17.93 24.25 11.10
CA GLY A 36 -18.75 24.92 12.10
C GLY A 36 -18.52 24.46 13.55
N LEU A 37 -17.47 23.68 13.81
CA LEU A 37 -17.02 23.34 15.16
C LEU A 37 -15.93 24.32 15.64
N PRO A 38 -15.85 24.71 16.92
CA PRO A 38 -14.69 25.46 17.43
C PRO A 38 -13.44 24.60 17.60
N GLU A 39 -12.27 25.24 17.70
CA GLU A 39 -11.00 24.60 18.08
C GLU A 39 -10.96 24.34 19.59
N THR A 40 -11.70 23.34 20.04
CA THR A 40 -11.79 22.94 21.45
C THR A 40 -11.97 21.43 21.62
N VAL A 41 -11.90 20.98 22.87
CA VAL A 41 -12.12 19.59 23.28
C VAL A 41 -13.61 19.25 23.25
N PHE A 42 -13.97 18.26 22.46
CA PHE A 42 -15.29 17.65 22.50
C PHE A 42 -15.27 16.48 23.47
N SER A 43 -15.96 16.63 24.61
CA SER A 43 -15.94 15.66 25.70
C SER A 43 -17.00 14.57 25.58
N GLU A 44 -18.05 14.81 24.79
CA GLU A 44 -19.21 13.90 24.67
C GLU A 44 -19.77 13.96 23.25
N ILE A 45 -20.27 12.83 22.75
CA ILE A 45 -21.08 12.76 21.53
C ILE A 45 -22.27 11.84 21.76
N ARG A 46 -23.47 12.34 21.50
CA ARG A 46 -24.72 11.63 21.80
C ARG A 46 -25.81 11.86 20.77
N LEU A 47 -26.85 11.05 20.87
CA LEU A 47 -28.09 11.20 20.11
C LEU A 47 -29.17 11.79 21.03
N ASP A 48 -29.63 13.00 20.72
CA ASP A 48 -30.76 13.65 21.42
C ASP A 48 -32.08 13.40 20.66
N GLU A 49 -33.23 13.43 21.35
CA GLU A 49 -34.56 13.38 20.71
C GLU A 49 -34.88 14.74 20.03
N PRO A 50 -35.28 14.81 18.75
CA PRO A 50 -35.76 13.74 17.85
C PRO A 50 -34.70 13.20 16.85
N LYS A 51 -33.61 12.62 17.35
CA LYS A 51 -32.44 12.04 16.65
C LYS A 51 -31.41 13.03 16.09
N ASN A 52 -31.13 14.09 16.85
CA ASN A 52 -30.01 14.98 16.51
C ASN A 52 -28.70 14.38 17.03
N ILE A 53 -27.65 14.37 16.20
CA ILE A 53 -26.29 14.11 16.68
C ILE A 53 -25.78 15.38 17.33
N VAL A 54 -25.39 15.27 18.60
CA VAL A 54 -24.95 16.39 19.43
C VAL A 54 -23.53 16.13 19.91
N ALA A 55 -22.63 17.05 19.61
CA ALA A 55 -21.28 17.08 20.17
C ALA A 55 -21.21 18.17 21.26
N VAL A 56 -20.62 17.84 22.40
CA VAL A 56 -20.51 18.76 23.54
C VAL A 56 -19.06 19.14 23.78
N SER A 57 -18.82 20.43 23.94
CA SER A 57 -17.56 20.99 24.41
C SER A 57 -17.79 21.98 25.56
N ASP A 58 -16.70 22.53 26.08
CA ASP A 58 -16.74 23.64 27.04
C ASP A 58 -17.31 24.95 26.45
N GLU A 59 -17.29 25.10 25.13
CA GLU A 59 -17.88 26.23 24.40
C GLU A 59 -19.38 26.05 24.08
N GLY A 60 -19.94 24.87 24.31
CA GLY A 60 -21.37 24.59 24.15
C GLY A 60 -21.67 23.26 23.47
N GLU A 61 -22.90 23.14 23.00
CA GLU A 61 -23.46 22.00 22.29
C GLU A 61 -23.66 22.35 20.82
N PHE A 62 -23.26 21.41 19.98
CA PHE A 62 -23.26 21.55 18.53
C PHE A 62 -24.12 20.45 17.95
N ILE A 63 -25.15 20.84 17.19
CA ILE A 63 -26.01 19.88 16.49
C ILE A 63 -25.52 19.74 15.05
N PHE A 64 -25.40 18.49 14.61
CA PHE A 64 -25.11 18.17 13.22
C PHE A 64 -26.35 18.34 12.34
N ASP A 65 -26.23 19.13 11.28
CA ASP A 65 -27.26 19.38 10.27
C ASP A 65 -26.62 19.41 8.88
N VAL A 66 -26.86 18.36 8.09
CA VAL A 66 -26.44 18.21 6.68
C VAL A 66 -24.98 18.64 6.45
N ASP A 67 -24.05 17.82 6.94
CA ASP A 67 -22.59 17.98 6.80
C ASP A 67 -22.00 19.24 7.44
N LYS A 68 -22.77 19.94 8.29
CA LYS A 68 -22.29 21.07 9.09
C LYS A 68 -22.72 20.97 10.54
N TRP A 69 -21.96 21.63 11.40
CA TRP A 69 -22.27 21.76 12.81
C TRP A 69 -22.79 23.16 13.12
N LYS A 70 -23.80 23.24 13.97
CA LYS A 70 -24.41 24.48 14.42
C LYS A 70 -24.41 24.54 15.94
N ASN A 71 -23.83 25.59 16.50
CA ASN A 71 -23.94 25.85 17.93
C ASN A 71 -25.41 26.15 18.28
N VAL A 72 -25.96 25.42 19.24
CA VAL A 72 -27.35 25.58 19.69
C VAL A 72 -27.47 26.11 21.11
N THR A 73 -26.36 26.32 21.81
CA THR A 73 -26.36 26.82 23.18
C THR A 73 -26.21 28.34 23.22
N LYS A 74 -27.22 29.03 23.75
CA LYS A 74 -27.03 30.35 24.35
C LYS A 74 -26.46 30.12 25.75
N SER A 75 -25.21 30.52 26.01
CA SER A 75 -24.57 30.65 27.33
C SER A 75 -25.45 30.20 28.50
N SER A 76 -25.38 28.93 28.85
CA SER A 76 -25.86 28.47 30.16
C SER A 76 -24.97 27.32 30.59
N SER A 77 -24.14 27.63 31.58
CA SER A 77 -23.25 26.74 32.32
C SER A 77 -23.96 25.44 32.73
N ARG A 78 -23.78 24.38 31.96
CA ARG A 78 -23.64 23.04 32.55
C ARG A 78 -22.15 22.74 32.60
N LEU A 79 -21.50 23.39 33.56
CA LEU A 79 -20.24 22.90 34.07
C LEU A 79 -20.49 21.47 34.52
N THR A 80 -19.70 20.57 33.94
CA THR A 80 -19.43 19.21 34.40
C THR A 80 -19.61 19.11 35.91
N GLU A 81 -20.65 18.39 36.35
CA GLU A 81 -20.60 17.77 37.66
C GLU A 81 -19.39 16.84 37.64
N GLN A 82 -18.29 17.31 38.24
CA GLN A 82 -17.26 16.42 38.73
C GLN A 82 -17.98 15.35 39.56
N LYS A 83 -17.92 14.10 39.09
CA LYS A 83 -18.23 12.91 39.88
C LYS A 83 -17.25 12.83 41.06
N ASN A 84 -17.45 13.69 42.05
CA ASN A 84 -16.87 13.61 43.38
C ASN A 84 -18.00 13.19 44.32
N ASN A 85 -18.41 11.93 44.22
CA ASN A 85 -19.08 11.26 45.32
C ASN A 85 -18.06 10.33 45.99
N SER A 86 -17.57 10.80 47.12
CA SER A 86 -16.73 10.04 48.04
C SER A 86 -17.53 8.87 48.62
N HIS A 87 -17.42 7.71 47.98
CA HIS A 87 -17.13 6.41 48.60
C HIS A 87 -16.57 5.53 47.48
N GLU A 88 -15.23 5.48 47.45
CA GLU A 88 -14.37 4.71 46.54
C GLU A 88 -14.26 5.20 45.07
N ASN A 89 -13.02 5.13 44.55
CA ASN A 89 -12.56 5.69 43.27
C ASN A 89 -13.08 4.89 42.05
N ILE A 90 -14.40 4.90 41.83
CA ILE A 90 -15.09 4.19 40.73
C ILE A 90 -14.82 4.90 39.40
N LEU A 91 -14.28 4.16 38.43
CA LEU A 91 -13.98 4.64 37.08
C LEU A 91 -15.07 4.23 36.08
N SER A 92 -15.61 3.02 36.22
CA SER A 92 -16.67 2.48 35.36
C SER A 92 -17.64 1.61 36.16
N LYS A 93 -18.89 1.48 35.69
CA LYS A 93 -19.93 0.68 36.35
C LYS A 93 -20.93 0.17 35.32
N ILE A 94 -21.29 -1.11 35.38
CA ILE A 94 -22.33 -1.70 34.52
C ILE A 94 -23.09 -2.82 35.24
N LYS A 95 -24.35 -3.03 34.88
CA LYS A 95 -25.14 -4.18 35.33
C LYS A 95 -25.10 -5.28 34.27
N TYR A 96 -24.79 -6.51 34.68
CA TYR A 96 -24.73 -7.69 33.81
C TYR A 96 -25.12 -8.95 34.61
N LEU A 97 -25.99 -9.81 34.07
CA LEU A 97 -26.48 -11.03 34.73
C LEU A 97 -26.91 -10.84 36.21
N ASN A 98 -27.69 -9.78 36.49
CA ASN A 98 -28.14 -9.38 37.83
C ASN A 98 -27.03 -9.00 38.82
N GLN A 99 -25.79 -8.86 38.36
CA GLN A 99 -24.68 -8.37 39.15
C GLN A 99 -24.28 -6.98 38.68
N VAL A 100 -23.72 -6.19 39.58
CA VAL A 100 -23.20 -4.85 39.27
C VAL A 100 -21.69 -4.92 39.30
N TYR A 101 -21.08 -4.76 38.13
CA TYR A 101 -19.63 -4.74 37.95
C TYR A 101 -19.12 -3.31 38.08
N ILE A 102 -18.03 -3.13 38.81
CA ILE A 102 -17.43 -1.85 39.13
C ILE A 102 -15.94 -1.90 38.80
N GLY A 103 -15.50 -1.06 37.87
CA GLY A 103 -14.10 -0.84 37.56
C GLY A 103 -13.52 0.30 38.40
N LYS A 104 -12.35 0.08 39.00
CA LYS A 104 -11.62 1.05 39.83
C LYS A 104 -10.17 1.16 39.38
N LYS A 105 -9.42 2.11 39.96
CA LYS A 105 -7.97 2.24 39.71
C LYS A 105 -7.18 0.98 40.08
N ASN A 106 -7.67 0.18 41.03
CA ASN A 106 -6.95 -0.94 41.62
C ASN A 106 -7.57 -2.32 41.35
N GLY A 107 -8.61 -2.43 40.52
CA GLY A 107 -9.25 -3.71 40.22
C GLY A 107 -10.62 -3.61 39.56
N LEU A 108 -11.17 -4.78 39.24
CA LEU A 108 -12.55 -4.99 38.83
C LEU A 108 -13.28 -5.70 39.98
N PHE A 109 -14.49 -5.27 40.30
CA PHE A 109 -15.25 -5.76 41.44
C PHE A 109 -16.69 -6.10 41.05
N ILE A 110 -17.32 -7.00 41.80
CA ILE A 110 -18.77 -7.20 41.82
C ILE A 110 -19.30 -6.59 43.11
N LEU A 111 -20.34 -5.77 43.02
CA LEU A 111 -21.08 -5.30 44.19
C LEU A 111 -22.04 -6.40 44.64
N ASN A 112 -21.84 -6.91 45.85
CA ASN A 112 -22.83 -7.70 46.56
C ASN A 112 -23.90 -6.75 47.09
N GLU A 113 -25.05 -6.65 46.41
CA GLU A 113 -26.13 -5.73 46.78
C GLU A 113 -26.78 -6.06 48.14
N ILE A 114 -26.58 -7.27 48.69
CA ILE A 114 -27.14 -7.69 49.99
C ILE A 114 -26.26 -7.22 51.15
N GLU A 115 -24.94 -7.39 51.01
CA GLU A 115 -23.95 -7.10 52.06
C GLU A 115 -23.27 -5.72 51.88
N ASP A 116 -23.52 -5.05 50.75
CA ASP A 116 -22.86 -3.80 50.31
C ASP A 116 -21.33 -3.94 50.24
N GLU A 117 -20.85 -5.14 49.89
CA GLU A 117 -19.42 -5.46 49.81
C GLU A 117 -18.96 -5.58 48.35
N LEU A 118 -17.72 -5.13 48.08
CA LEU A 118 -17.07 -5.32 46.79
C LEU A 118 -16.21 -6.58 46.78
N ILE A 119 -16.58 -7.53 45.92
CA ILE A 119 -15.81 -8.75 45.70
C ILE A 119 -14.89 -8.53 44.50
N GLU A 120 -13.57 -8.54 44.73
CA GLU A 120 -12.56 -8.37 43.67
C GLU A 120 -12.58 -9.57 42.71
N ILE A 121 -12.57 -9.28 41.41
CA ILE A 121 -12.49 -10.26 40.33
C ILE A 121 -11.08 -10.27 39.77
N PHE A 122 -10.56 -11.46 39.53
CA PHE A 122 -9.29 -11.68 38.84
C PHE A 122 -9.55 -12.40 37.52
N PRO A 123 -9.78 -11.67 36.41
CA PRO A 123 -9.96 -12.29 35.10
C PRO A 123 -8.79 -13.20 34.74
N ARG A 124 -9.11 -14.39 34.24
CA ARG A 124 -8.12 -15.41 33.93
C ARG A 124 -8.56 -16.27 32.75
N ASP A 125 -7.62 -16.52 31.86
CA ASP A 125 -7.73 -17.52 30.80
C ASP A 125 -6.51 -18.48 30.81
N ARG A 126 -6.27 -19.17 29.69
CA ARG A 126 -5.14 -20.10 29.57
C ARG A 126 -3.76 -19.42 29.58
N ASN A 127 -3.68 -18.16 29.16
CA ASN A 127 -2.44 -17.42 28.94
C ASN A 127 -2.16 -16.45 30.09
N TYR A 128 -3.22 -15.90 30.69
CA TYR A 128 -3.13 -14.75 31.58
C TYR A 128 -3.97 -14.95 32.83
N SER A 129 -3.51 -14.36 33.94
CA SER A 129 -4.26 -14.20 35.19
C SER A 129 -3.99 -12.81 35.70
N TRP A 130 -5.00 -11.94 35.71
CA TRP A 130 -4.81 -10.51 35.93
C TRP A 130 -5.37 -10.04 37.27
N LYS A 131 -4.56 -9.26 37.98
CA LYS A 131 -5.04 -8.25 38.90
C LYS A 131 -5.08 -6.94 38.12
N LEU A 132 -6.27 -6.43 37.87
CA LEU A 132 -6.44 -5.28 36.98
C LEU A 132 -6.09 -3.97 37.65
N SER A 133 -5.64 -3.02 36.84
CA SER A 133 -5.49 -1.62 37.24
C SER A 133 -6.11 -0.69 36.20
N ASN A 134 -6.64 0.43 36.67
CA ASN A 134 -7.32 1.45 35.85
C ASN A 134 -8.39 0.86 34.90
N VAL A 135 -9.39 0.20 35.48
CA VAL A 135 -10.53 -0.36 34.72
C VAL A 135 -11.48 0.77 34.31
N ASN A 136 -11.11 1.51 33.27
CA ASN A 136 -11.77 2.75 32.83
C ASN A 136 -13.08 2.50 32.09
N VAL A 137 -13.23 1.33 31.47
CA VAL A 137 -14.36 1.06 30.58
C VAL A 137 -14.95 -0.32 30.86
N LEU A 138 -16.28 -0.38 30.86
CA LEU A 138 -17.08 -1.60 30.98
C LEU A 138 -18.28 -1.50 30.02
N HIS A 139 -18.57 -2.57 29.28
CA HIS A 139 -19.71 -2.60 28.36
C HIS A 139 -20.26 -4.02 28.21
N VAL A 140 -21.55 -4.16 27.94
CA VAL A 140 -22.15 -5.44 27.53
C VAL A 140 -22.57 -5.29 26.09
N ASP A 141 -21.98 -6.08 25.20
CA ASP A 141 -22.28 -5.99 23.77
C ASP A 141 -23.58 -6.72 23.39
N PHE A 142 -23.99 -6.59 22.12
CA PHE A 142 -25.18 -7.25 21.59
C PHE A 142 -25.07 -8.79 21.48
N LYS A 143 -23.89 -9.36 21.73
CA LYS A 143 -23.64 -10.80 21.83
C LYS A 143 -23.63 -11.29 23.28
N ASP A 144 -24.09 -10.45 24.22
CA ASP A 144 -24.14 -10.71 25.66
C ASP A 144 -22.75 -10.99 26.26
N ARG A 145 -21.72 -10.32 25.74
CA ARG A 145 -20.35 -10.39 26.28
C ARG A 145 -20.08 -9.17 27.15
N LEU A 146 -19.64 -9.38 28.38
CA LEU A 146 -19.18 -8.31 29.27
C LEU A 146 -17.73 -7.97 28.97
N TRP A 147 -17.49 -6.83 28.36
CA TRP A 147 -16.18 -6.28 28.03
C TRP A 147 -15.63 -5.37 29.11
N PHE A 148 -14.30 -5.36 29.25
CA PHE A 148 -13.56 -4.37 30.01
C PHE A 148 -12.28 -3.95 29.28
N GLY A 149 -11.77 -2.76 29.64
CA GLY A 149 -10.43 -2.29 29.28
C GLY A 149 -9.68 -1.80 30.50
N SER A 150 -8.40 -2.17 30.60
CA SER A 150 -7.50 -1.86 31.72
C SER A 150 -6.07 -1.56 31.23
N ASP A 151 -5.13 -1.29 32.14
CA ASP A 151 -3.73 -1.08 31.79
C ASP A 151 -2.99 -2.38 31.38
N GLU A 152 -3.52 -3.53 31.78
CA GLU A 152 -3.03 -4.87 31.40
C GLU A 152 -3.47 -5.27 29.99
N GLY A 153 -4.61 -4.78 29.52
CA GLY A 153 -5.16 -5.09 28.20
C GLY A 153 -6.68 -4.96 28.14
N VAL A 154 -7.29 -5.74 27.25
CA VAL A 154 -8.75 -5.86 27.10
C VAL A 154 -9.16 -7.29 27.38
N GLY A 155 -10.37 -7.48 27.89
CA GLY A 155 -10.96 -8.80 27.96
C GLY A 155 -12.47 -8.76 27.89
N TYR A 156 -13.06 -9.93 27.63
CA TYR A 156 -14.49 -10.12 27.81
C TYR A 156 -14.80 -11.40 28.55
N TYR A 157 -15.94 -11.39 29.26
CA TYR A 157 -16.54 -12.55 29.89
C TYR A 157 -17.76 -13.01 29.10
N TYR A 158 -17.80 -14.30 28.80
CA TYR A 158 -18.91 -14.93 28.11
C TYR A 158 -18.99 -16.40 28.50
N ASN A 159 -20.20 -16.92 28.75
CA ASN A 159 -20.44 -18.33 29.09
C ASN A 159 -19.50 -18.90 30.17
N GLY A 160 -19.30 -18.17 31.26
CA GLY A 160 -18.47 -18.64 32.37
C GLY A 160 -16.96 -18.45 32.18
N GLN A 161 -16.50 -17.92 31.06
CA GLN A 161 -15.09 -17.86 30.71
C GLN A 161 -14.64 -16.45 30.35
N TRP A 162 -13.43 -16.11 30.74
CA TRP A 162 -12.74 -14.90 30.28
C TRP A 162 -11.93 -15.21 29.02
N LYS A 163 -11.88 -14.23 28.12
CA LYS A 163 -10.91 -14.17 27.04
C LYS A 163 -10.15 -12.85 27.13
N LEU A 164 -8.82 -12.93 27.19
CA LEU A 164 -7.95 -11.80 27.51
C LEU A 164 -7.00 -11.51 26.36
N PHE A 165 -6.75 -10.22 26.11
CA PHE A 165 -6.02 -9.72 24.94
C PHE A 165 -4.99 -8.67 25.33
N THR A 166 -3.77 -8.87 24.86
CA THR A 166 -2.66 -7.91 24.91
C THR A 166 -2.17 -7.62 23.49
N GLY A 167 -1.07 -6.87 23.35
CA GLY A 167 -0.40 -6.70 22.07
C GLY A 167 -0.04 -8.03 21.37
N LYS A 168 0.23 -9.10 22.15
CA LYS A 168 0.50 -10.45 21.59
C LYS A 168 -0.70 -11.05 20.85
N GLU A 169 -1.91 -10.65 21.22
CA GLU A 169 -3.15 -11.07 20.57
C GLU A 169 -3.67 -10.03 19.57
N GLY A 170 -2.88 -8.98 19.26
CA GLY A 170 -3.22 -7.96 18.26
C GLY A 170 -3.81 -6.67 18.82
N LEU A 171 -3.89 -6.46 20.14
CA LEU A 171 -4.37 -5.19 20.70
C LEU A 171 -3.36 -4.07 20.38
N PRO A 172 -3.69 -3.04 19.59
CA PRO A 172 -2.71 -2.06 19.14
C PRO A 172 -2.33 -1.06 20.22
N PHE A 173 -3.24 -0.73 21.15
CA PHE A 173 -2.99 0.29 22.16
C PHE A 173 -3.81 0.05 23.43
N LYS A 174 -3.38 0.69 24.53
CA LYS A 174 -4.06 0.68 25.84
C LYS A 174 -4.42 2.09 26.29
N TYR A 175 -4.77 2.30 27.56
CA TYR A 175 -5.25 3.59 28.07
C TYR A 175 -6.59 4.00 27.46
N PHE A 176 -7.59 3.17 27.70
CA PHE A 176 -8.96 3.34 27.25
C PHE A 176 -9.62 4.53 27.94
N THR A 177 -10.39 5.29 27.16
CA THR A 177 -11.10 6.51 27.58
C THR A 177 -12.61 6.31 27.56
N CYS A 178 -13.13 5.57 26.58
CA CYS A 178 -14.54 5.28 26.40
C CYS A 178 -14.75 3.96 25.64
N ILE A 179 -15.97 3.45 25.65
CA ILE A 179 -16.36 2.19 25.00
C ILE A 179 -17.79 2.28 24.47
N ALA A 180 -18.03 1.76 23.28
CA ALA A 180 -19.35 1.67 22.67
C ALA A 180 -19.53 0.33 21.94
N GLY A 181 -20.70 -0.28 22.09
CA GLY A 181 -21.09 -1.48 21.35
C GLY A 181 -21.82 -1.14 20.06
N ALA A 182 -21.44 -1.81 18.98
CA ALA A 182 -22.12 -1.72 17.69
C ALA A 182 -23.26 -2.77 17.58
N PRO A 183 -24.31 -2.51 16.79
CA PRO A 183 -25.47 -3.41 16.67
C PRO A 183 -25.15 -4.84 16.20
N ASP A 184 -24.04 -5.04 15.49
CA ASP A 184 -23.54 -6.35 15.03
C ASP A 184 -22.71 -7.11 16.10
N GLY A 185 -22.61 -6.52 17.30
CA GLY A 185 -21.83 -7.02 18.42
C GLY A 185 -20.33 -6.81 18.25
N GLU A 186 -19.88 -5.90 17.39
CA GLU A 186 -18.53 -5.34 17.49
C GLU A 186 -18.44 -4.33 18.64
N ILE A 187 -17.23 -4.08 19.12
CA ILE A 187 -16.94 -3.07 20.13
C ILE A 187 -15.98 -2.04 19.56
N TRP A 188 -16.24 -0.78 19.90
CA TRP A 188 -15.37 0.35 19.71
C TRP A 188 -14.80 0.79 21.05
N PHE A 189 -13.48 0.91 21.12
CA PHE A 189 -12.77 1.50 22.23
C PHE A 189 -12.18 2.84 21.80
N GLY A 190 -12.48 3.90 22.54
CA GLY A 190 -11.69 5.13 22.50
C GLY A 190 -10.45 4.97 23.36
N THR A 191 -9.35 5.56 22.92
CA THR A 191 -8.11 5.57 23.69
C THR A 191 -7.47 6.95 23.66
N LYS A 192 -6.41 7.13 24.45
CA LYS A 192 -5.57 8.34 24.36
C LYS A 192 -4.83 8.50 23.03
N LYS A 193 -4.80 7.46 22.18
CA LYS A 193 -4.16 7.47 20.87
C LYS A 193 -4.92 6.56 19.91
N GLY A 194 -5.91 7.09 19.21
CA GLY A 194 -6.75 6.40 18.24
C GLY A 194 -7.97 5.70 18.84
N ALA A 195 -8.81 5.18 17.95
CA ALA A 195 -9.91 4.28 18.25
C ALA A 195 -9.59 2.85 17.80
N ILE A 196 -10.12 1.86 18.51
CA ILE A 196 -9.92 0.44 18.23
C ILE A 196 -11.28 -0.24 18.04
N ARG A 197 -11.50 -0.86 16.88
CA ARG A 197 -12.68 -1.68 16.57
C ARG A 197 -12.33 -3.15 16.70
N THR A 198 -13.20 -3.97 17.29
CA THR A 198 -12.97 -5.42 17.40
C THR A 198 -14.25 -6.25 17.38
N ASP A 199 -14.17 -7.41 16.73
CA ASP A 199 -15.19 -8.48 16.79
C ASP A 199 -14.92 -9.49 17.94
N GLY A 200 -13.81 -9.33 18.68
CA GLY A 200 -13.30 -10.28 19.67
C GLY A 200 -12.40 -11.39 19.10
N LYS A 201 -11.98 -11.25 17.84
CA LYS A 201 -10.94 -12.05 17.19
C LYS A 201 -9.83 -11.17 16.61
N ASN A 202 -10.20 -10.10 15.91
CA ASN A 202 -9.28 -9.17 15.28
C ASN A 202 -9.45 -7.76 15.86
N PHE A 203 -8.39 -6.96 15.82
CA PHE A 203 -8.42 -5.55 16.18
C PHE A 203 -8.09 -4.71 14.95
N HIS A 204 -8.85 -3.64 14.76
CA HIS A 204 -8.68 -2.67 13.69
C HIS A 204 -8.42 -1.29 14.30
N TYR A 205 -7.39 -0.61 13.83
CA TYR A 205 -6.92 0.62 14.45
C TYR A 205 -7.24 1.84 13.58
N ARG A 206 -7.85 2.86 14.19
CA ARG A 206 -8.23 4.11 13.53
C ARG A 206 -7.45 5.24 14.21
N PHE A 207 -6.45 5.74 13.51
CA PHE A 207 -5.39 6.58 14.06
C PHE A 207 -4.92 7.65 13.06
N SER A 208 -4.39 8.77 13.57
CA SER A 208 -3.90 9.90 12.79
C SER A 208 -4.98 10.56 11.93
N ARG A 209 -4.58 11.61 11.21
CA ARG A 209 -5.44 12.44 10.35
C ARG A 209 -6.14 11.69 9.22
N ARG A 210 -5.72 10.45 8.92
CA ARG A 210 -6.45 9.53 8.05
C ARG A 210 -7.84 9.23 8.60
N TRP A 211 -7.98 9.11 9.92
CA TRP A 211 -9.23 8.67 10.57
C TRP A 211 -9.79 9.68 11.59
N LEU A 212 -8.93 10.51 12.20
CA LEU A 212 -9.29 11.35 13.34
C LEU A 212 -8.70 12.76 13.19
N PRO A 213 -9.40 13.83 13.56
CA PRO A 213 -8.79 15.16 13.63
C PRO A 213 -7.76 15.28 14.77
N ASP A 214 -7.93 14.52 15.84
CA ASP A 214 -7.00 14.36 16.96
C ASP A 214 -6.98 12.92 17.46
N ASP A 215 -5.83 12.45 17.93
CA ASP A 215 -5.67 11.05 18.36
C ASP A 215 -6.32 10.75 19.72
N TYR A 216 -6.61 11.75 20.55
CA TYR A 216 -7.27 11.51 21.83
C TYR A 216 -8.79 11.42 21.64
N VAL A 217 -9.34 10.20 21.75
CA VAL A 217 -10.78 9.96 21.59
C VAL A 217 -11.45 10.10 22.96
N ASN A 218 -12.35 11.06 23.12
CA ASN A 218 -13.04 11.33 24.39
C ASN A 218 -14.32 10.51 24.53
N ASP A 219 -15.09 10.37 23.45
CA ASP A 219 -16.36 9.67 23.46
C ASP A 219 -16.70 9.07 22.09
N ILE A 220 -17.53 8.02 22.10
CA ILE A 220 -17.94 7.30 20.88
C ILE A 220 -19.45 7.07 20.91
N LEU A 221 -20.10 7.45 19.82
CA LEU A 221 -21.49 7.10 19.54
C LEU A 221 -21.54 6.15 18.35
N VAL A 222 -22.21 5.01 18.51
CA VAL A 222 -22.50 4.09 17.40
C VAL A 222 -24.00 4.11 17.12
N GLU A 223 -24.37 4.45 15.89
CA GLU A 223 -25.75 4.48 15.43
C GLU A 223 -26.27 3.08 15.06
N LYS A 224 -27.58 2.97 14.86
CA LYS A 224 -28.24 1.69 14.54
C LYS A 224 -27.85 1.12 13.19
N ASP A 225 -27.43 1.95 12.25
CA ASP A 225 -26.94 1.55 10.93
C ASP A 225 -25.45 1.21 10.91
N GLY A 226 -24.77 1.33 12.07
CA GLY A 226 -23.33 1.12 12.22
C GLY A 226 -22.49 2.37 12.00
N THR A 227 -23.08 3.53 11.68
CA THR A 227 -22.34 4.81 11.63
C THR A 227 -21.72 5.12 12.99
N VAL A 228 -20.45 5.53 12.98
CA VAL A 228 -19.68 5.79 14.21
C VAL A 228 -19.25 7.24 14.25
N TRP A 229 -19.54 7.90 15.36
CA TRP A 229 -19.08 9.24 15.66
C TRP A 229 -18.07 9.22 16.78
N LEU A 230 -16.99 10.00 16.63
CA LEU A 230 -15.82 10.01 17.50
C LEU A 230 -15.55 11.45 17.92
N ALA A 231 -15.81 11.79 19.18
CA ALA A 231 -15.45 13.08 19.76
C ALA A 231 -13.97 13.08 20.17
N THR A 232 -13.25 14.14 19.82
CA THR A 232 -11.80 14.24 20.08
C THR A 232 -11.43 15.61 20.66
N ASN A 233 -10.14 15.82 20.93
CA ASN A 233 -9.67 17.11 21.43
C ASN A 233 -9.68 18.25 20.41
N ASN A 234 -9.81 17.98 19.11
CA ASN A 234 -9.78 19.01 18.06
C ASN A 234 -10.80 18.74 16.94
N GLY A 235 -12.02 18.33 17.31
CA GLY A 235 -13.12 18.10 16.37
C GLY A 235 -13.74 16.72 16.49
N VAL A 236 -14.52 16.33 15.47
CA VAL A 236 -15.31 15.10 15.45
C VAL A 236 -15.07 14.33 14.15
N SER A 237 -14.91 13.00 14.23
CA SER A 237 -14.95 12.13 13.05
C SER A 237 -16.28 11.41 12.93
N ARG A 238 -16.73 11.20 11.70
CA ARG A 238 -17.82 10.28 11.34
C ARG A 238 -17.28 9.19 10.42
N ILE A 239 -17.39 7.93 10.83
CA ILE A 239 -17.06 6.76 10.01
C ILE A 239 -18.36 6.09 9.58
N ILE A 240 -18.52 5.89 8.28
CA ILE A 240 -19.64 5.15 7.69
C ILE A 240 -19.14 3.92 6.93
N PHE A 241 -20.01 2.93 6.81
CA PHE A 241 -19.74 1.67 6.12
C PHE A 241 -20.54 1.60 4.82
N GLN A 242 -19.87 1.81 3.71
CA GLN A 242 -20.49 1.74 2.39
C GLN A 242 -20.37 0.33 1.83
N SER A 243 -21.51 -0.33 1.58
CA SER A 243 -21.52 -1.61 0.86
C SER A 243 -21.15 -1.37 -0.61
N MET A 244 -20.14 -2.09 -1.09
CA MET A 244 -19.73 -2.07 -2.50
C MET A 244 -19.05 -3.37 -2.92
N THR A 245 -18.99 -3.59 -4.23
CA THR A 245 -18.20 -4.64 -4.88
C THR A 245 -16.81 -4.12 -5.24
N LEU A 246 -15.89 -5.05 -5.53
CA LEU A 246 -14.57 -4.66 -6.06
C LEU A 246 -14.70 -3.92 -7.41
N GLU A 247 -15.70 -4.28 -8.23
CA GLU A 247 -15.93 -3.62 -9.52
C GLU A 247 -16.43 -2.17 -9.35
N GLU A 248 -17.35 -1.93 -8.43
CA GLU A 248 -17.82 -0.56 -8.11
C GLU A 248 -16.66 0.31 -7.63
N LYS A 249 -15.78 -0.23 -6.78
CA LYS A 249 -14.57 0.45 -6.33
C LYS A 249 -13.57 0.71 -7.47
N ALA A 250 -13.42 -0.23 -8.41
CA ALA A 250 -12.61 -0.02 -9.62
C ALA A 250 -13.18 1.11 -10.49
N ASN A 251 -14.50 1.23 -10.59
CA ASN A 251 -15.15 2.31 -11.32
C ASN A 251 -14.89 3.67 -10.65
N LEU A 252 -14.98 3.76 -9.31
CA LEU A 252 -14.64 4.97 -8.56
C LEU A 252 -13.20 5.42 -8.79
N PHE A 253 -12.23 4.50 -8.72
CA PHE A 253 -10.83 4.86 -8.99
C PHE A 253 -10.57 5.22 -10.44
N THR A 254 -11.29 4.61 -11.39
CA THR A 254 -11.21 5.02 -12.80
C THR A 254 -11.73 6.45 -12.95
N GLU A 255 -12.87 6.78 -12.35
CA GLU A 255 -13.45 8.12 -12.38
C GLU A 255 -12.53 9.15 -11.71
N GLN A 256 -11.94 8.83 -10.56
CA GLN A 256 -10.94 9.67 -9.89
C GLN A 256 -9.77 10.00 -10.82
N VAL A 257 -9.17 8.96 -11.42
CA VAL A 257 -8.00 9.15 -12.31
C VAL A 257 -8.36 10.06 -13.48
N GLU A 258 -9.51 9.82 -14.11
CA GLU A 258 -9.93 10.55 -15.29
C GLU A 258 -10.41 11.96 -15.01
N SER A 259 -10.99 12.21 -13.83
CA SER A 259 -11.54 13.51 -13.49
C SER A 259 -10.44 14.53 -13.19
N TYR A 260 -9.34 14.10 -12.58
CA TYR A 260 -8.32 15.06 -12.15
C TYR A 260 -6.86 14.60 -12.14
N HIS A 261 -6.53 13.30 -12.20
CA HIS A 261 -5.11 12.85 -12.30
C HIS A 261 -4.58 12.76 -13.74
N ASN A 262 -5.46 12.91 -14.72
CA ASN A 262 -5.11 12.90 -16.13
C ASN A 262 -4.81 14.33 -16.62
N ARG A 263 -3.54 14.60 -16.95
CA ARG A 263 -3.10 15.92 -17.41
C ARG A 263 -3.26 16.12 -18.92
N MET A 264 -2.57 15.30 -19.71
CA MET A 264 -2.55 15.33 -21.18
C MET A 264 -2.44 13.90 -21.73
N GLY A 265 -3.08 12.95 -21.05
CA GLY A 265 -2.84 11.52 -21.21
C GLY A 265 -1.81 10.96 -20.23
N PHE A 266 -1.01 11.81 -19.58
CA PHE A 266 -0.13 11.44 -18.47
C PHE A 266 -0.91 11.34 -17.17
N ILE A 267 -0.76 10.20 -16.49
CA ILE A 267 -1.35 9.90 -15.19
C ILE A 267 -0.28 10.06 -14.12
N ALA A 268 -0.54 10.90 -13.13
CA ALA A 268 0.39 11.13 -12.02
C ALA A 268 -0.35 11.58 -10.76
N GLN A 269 0.38 11.62 -9.64
CA GLN A 269 -0.12 12.25 -8.43
C GLN A 269 -0.46 13.73 -8.67
N ASN A 270 -1.41 14.25 -7.91
CA ASN A 270 -1.72 15.67 -7.88
C ASN A 270 -1.23 16.31 -6.59
N ARG A 271 -1.12 17.64 -6.64
CA ARG A 271 -0.95 18.47 -5.44
C ARG A 271 -2.31 18.99 -4.99
N LEU A 272 -2.51 19.14 -3.69
CA LEU A 272 -3.67 19.78 -3.08
C LEU A 272 -3.25 21.17 -2.59
N LYS A 273 -4.03 22.20 -2.87
CA LYS A 273 -3.76 23.57 -2.38
C LYS A 273 -4.12 23.72 -0.91
N ILE A 274 -5.22 23.07 -0.52
CA ILE A 274 -5.73 23.02 0.84
C ILE A 274 -5.44 21.62 1.39
N ARG A 275 -4.81 21.58 2.56
CA ARG A 275 -4.37 20.33 3.18
C ARG A 275 -5.59 19.42 3.43
N TYR A 276 -5.52 18.17 2.95
CA TYR A 276 -6.55 17.13 3.04
C TYR A 276 -7.83 17.36 2.22
N ASP A 277 -7.96 18.47 1.48
CA ASP A 277 -9.11 18.71 0.62
C ASP A 277 -8.82 18.24 -0.82
N LYS A 278 -9.39 17.09 -1.19
CA LYS A 278 -9.27 16.52 -2.54
C LYS A 278 -9.85 17.41 -3.64
N ASN A 279 -10.78 18.31 -3.32
CA ASN A 279 -11.37 19.23 -4.31
C ASN A 279 -10.44 20.41 -4.62
N SER A 280 -9.41 20.64 -3.81
CA SER A 280 -8.44 21.72 -3.97
C SER A 280 -7.26 21.35 -4.90
N TRP A 281 -7.42 20.29 -5.69
CA TRP A 281 -6.36 19.72 -6.51
C TRP A 281 -5.80 20.71 -7.55
N GLU A 282 -4.53 20.51 -7.87
CA GLU A 282 -3.84 21.11 -9.01
C GLU A 282 -2.99 20.04 -9.71
N PRO A 283 -2.92 20.06 -11.05
CA PRO A 283 -2.06 19.15 -11.79
C PRO A 283 -0.61 19.28 -11.30
N ALA A 284 0.02 18.15 -11.00
CA ALA A 284 1.43 18.10 -10.69
C ALA A 284 2.19 17.25 -11.73
N ILE A 285 3.51 17.28 -11.63
CA ILE A 285 4.41 16.40 -12.36
C ILE A 285 5.06 15.40 -11.40
N SER A 286 5.39 14.23 -11.91
CA SER A 286 6.15 13.19 -11.22
C SER A 286 7.39 12.84 -12.03
N ASP A 287 8.47 12.46 -11.36
CA ASP A 287 9.66 11.88 -12.02
C ASP A 287 9.40 10.49 -12.64
N ASN A 288 8.16 10.02 -12.51
CA ASN A 288 7.62 8.73 -12.92
C ASN A 288 6.30 8.86 -13.70
N ASP A 289 6.08 9.99 -14.37
CA ASP A 289 4.86 10.21 -15.19
C ASP A 289 4.65 9.04 -16.18
N GLY A 290 5.72 8.59 -16.86
CA GLY A 290 5.63 7.48 -17.82
C GLY A 290 5.32 6.14 -17.15
N THR A 291 5.99 5.82 -16.04
CA THR A 291 5.74 4.59 -15.27
C THR A 291 4.28 4.49 -14.81
N TYR A 292 3.74 5.54 -14.16
CA TYR A 292 2.35 5.52 -13.67
C TYR A 292 1.34 5.50 -14.82
N THR A 293 1.62 6.23 -15.90
CA THR A 293 0.80 6.18 -17.13
C THR A 293 0.77 4.78 -17.74
N ALA A 294 1.91 4.08 -17.76
CA ALA A 294 2.02 2.73 -18.27
C ALA A 294 1.30 1.71 -17.36
N MET A 295 1.40 1.86 -16.04
CA MET A 295 0.66 1.03 -15.08
C MET A 295 -0.85 1.21 -15.22
N TYR A 296 -1.33 2.44 -15.39
CA TYR A 296 -2.75 2.72 -15.64
C TYR A 296 -3.18 2.15 -17.00
N GLY A 297 -2.35 2.32 -18.03
CA GLY A 297 -2.57 1.73 -19.35
C GLY A 297 -2.69 0.20 -19.31
N ALA A 298 -1.81 -0.46 -18.56
CA ALA A 298 -1.84 -1.91 -18.36
C ALA A 298 -3.11 -2.35 -17.61
N ALA A 299 -3.53 -1.61 -16.58
CA ALA A 299 -4.78 -1.86 -15.87
C ALA A 299 -5.99 -1.80 -16.83
N GLN A 300 -6.05 -0.78 -17.70
CA GLN A 300 -7.13 -0.63 -18.68
C GLN A 300 -7.04 -1.69 -19.81
N ALA A 301 -5.85 -2.14 -20.18
CA ALA A 301 -5.67 -3.24 -21.13
C ALA A 301 -6.21 -4.57 -20.56
N PHE A 302 -5.90 -4.88 -19.30
CA PHE A 302 -6.49 -6.04 -18.61
C PHE A 302 -8.01 -5.89 -18.45
N ARG A 303 -8.50 -4.71 -18.09
CA ARG A 303 -9.95 -4.42 -18.04
C ARG A 303 -10.62 -4.70 -19.37
N TYR A 304 -10.05 -4.21 -20.48
CA TYR A 304 -10.58 -4.49 -21.81
C TYR A 304 -10.60 -5.99 -22.11
N ALA A 305 -9.51 -6.70 -21.84
CA ALA A 305 -9.42 -8.13 -22.10
C ALA A 305 -10.46 -8.96 -21.32
N VAL A 306 -10.79 -8.55 -20.09
CA VAL A 306 -11.77 -9.25 -19.24
C VAL A 306 -13.21 -8.89 -19.58
N THR A 307 -13.46 -7.62 -19.95
CA THR A 307 -14.84 -7.08 -20.02
C THR A 307 -15.32 -6.80 -21.44
N GLY A 308 -14.42 -6.72 -22.42
CA GLY A 308 -14.72 -6.20 -23.76
C GLY A 308 -15.08 -4.71 -23.79
N ASN A 309 -14.88 -3.98 -22.69
CA ASN A 309 -15.29 -2.57 -22.57
C ASN A 309 -14.48 -1.67 -23.50
N LEU A 310 -15.15 -1.06 -24.48
CA LEU A 310 -14.51 -0.20 -25.48
C LEU A 310 -13.94 1.10 -24.90
N GLU A 311 -14.45 1.57 -23.76
CA GLU A 311 -13.86 2.73 -23.07
C GLU A 311 -12.52 2.34 -22.46
N ALA A 312 -12.42 1.18 -21.82
CA ALA A 312 -11.14 0.65 -21.33
C ALA A 312 -10.11 0.54 -22.48
N LYS A 313 -10.55 0.11 -23.66
CA LYS A 313 -9.71 0.08 -24.87
C LYS A 313 -9.19 1.48 -25.25
N LYS A 314 -10.06 2.50 -25.25
CA LYS A 314 -9.67 3.89 -25.55
C LYS A 314 -8.70 4.45 -24.51
N LEU A 315 -8.93 4.18 -23.23
CA LEU A 315 -8.07 4.62 -22.14
C LEU A 315 -6.68 3.98 -22.25
N ALA A 316 -6.60 2.67 -22.49
CA ALA A 316 -5.34 1.98 -22.75
C ALA A 316 -4.61 2.58 -23.98
N LYS A 317 -5.34 2.83 -25.08
CA LYS A 317 -4.77 3.46 -26.28
C LYS A 317 -4.25 4.88 -26.02
N ARG A 318 -4.95 5.68 -25.22
CA ARG A 318 -4.49 7.02 -24.83
C ARG A 318 -3.21 6.93 -23.99
N SER A 319 -3.15 6.05 -23.00
CA SER A 319 -1.94 5.83 -22.21
C SER A 319 -0.78 5.38 -23.07
N PHE A 320 -1.02 4.47 -24.03
CA PHE A 320 0.01 4.06 -24.99
C PHE A 320 0.53 5.23 -25.81
N ASN A 321 -0.37 6.07 -26.34
CA ASN A 321 0.01 7.27 -27.09
C ASN A 321 0.81 8.27 -26.23
N ALA A 322 0.48 8.41 -24.95
CA ALA A 322 1.22 9.26 -24.01
C ALA A 322 2.65 8.72 -23.75
N CYS A 323 2.79 7.41 -23.48
CA CYS A 323 4.11 6.78 -23.34
C CYS A 323 4.94 6.86 -24.63
N LYS A 324 4.29 6.69 -25.80
CA LYS A 324 4.94 6.88 -27.10
C LYS A 324 5.38 8.33 -27.31
N TRP A 325 4.56 9.30 -26.89
CA TRP A 325 4.89 10.71 -27.00
C TRP A 325 6.14 11.09 -26.20
N LEU A 326 6.41 10.44 -25.06
CA LEU A 326 7.68 10.60 -24.34
C LEU A 326 8.89 10.29 -25.22
N VAL A 327 8.79 9.36 -26.16
CA VAL A 327 9.86 9.05 -27.12
C VAL A 327 9.83 10.01 -28.30
N ASP A 328 8.64 10.29 -28.86
CA ASP A 328 8.50 11.09 -30.09
C ASP A 328 8.92 12.55 -29.92
N ILE A 329 8.82 13.10 -28.70
CA ILE A 329 9.09 14.52 -28.44
C ILE A 329 10.59 14.84 -28.41
N THR A 330 11.43 13.85 -28.13
CA THR A 330 12.86 14.04 -27.94
C THR A 330 13.55 14.12 -29.29
N HIS A 331 14.66 14.85 -29.36
CA HIS A 331 15.46 14.88 -30.59
C HIS A 331 16.38 13.68 -30.73
N GLU A 332 16.62 12.95 -29.64
CA GLU A 332 17.45 11.75 -29.62
C GLU A 332 16.57 10.52 -29.88
N LYS A 333 16.75 9.90 -31.04
CA LYS A 333 15.88 8.82 -31.47
C LYS A 333 15.94 7.63 -30.49
N GLY A 334 14.79 7.25 -29.95
CA GLY A 334 14.66 6.14 -29.01
C GLY A 334 14.93 6.51 -27.55
N PHE A 335 15.24 7.77 -27.24
CA PHE A 335 15.32 8.25 -25.88
C PHE A 335 13.93 8.73 -25.40
N PRO A 336 13.32 8.09 -24.38
CA PRO A 336 12.10 8.61 -23.77
C PRO A 336 12.42 9.77 -22.81
N ALA A 337 11.66 10.85 -22.86
CA ALA A 337 11.59 11.84 -21.78
C ALA A 337 10.96 11.25 -20.51
N ARG A 338 11.17 11.88 -19.35
CA ARG A 338 10.45 11.53 -18.10
C ARG A 338 9.08 12.20 -18.00
N VAL A 339 9.02 13.46 -18.39
CA VAL A 339 7.86 14.34 -18.19
C VAL A 339 7.69 15.20 -19.42
N ILE A 340 6.43 15.47 -19.81
CA ILE A 340 6.08 16.52 -20.77
C ILE A 340 5.10 17.49 -20.13
N ILE A 341 5.40 18.78 -20.26
CA ILE A 341 4.56 19.89 -19.81
C ILE A 341 4.43 20.96 -20.90
N PRO A 342 3.34 21.74 -20.93
CA PRO A 342 3.21 22.93 -21.77
C PRO A 342 4.32 23.97 -21.51
N ILE A 343 4.64 24.79 -22.52
CA ILE A 343 5.67 25.84 -22.40
C ILE A 343 5.31 26.93 -21.39
N ASP A 344 4.03 27.11 -21.11
CA ASP A 344 3.45 28.04 -20.14
C ASP A 344 3.17 27.39 -18.78
N TRP A 345 3.81 26.26 -18.47
CA TRP A 345 3.73 25.64 -17.15
C TRP A 345 4.05 26.67 -16.04
N PRO A 346 3.22 26.79 -14.99
CA PRO A 346 3.34 27.88 -14.02
C PRO A 346 4.68 27.89 -13.26
N GLU A 347 5.23 26.72 -12.98
CA GLU A 347 6.44 26.58 -12.18
C GLU A 347 7.69 26.77 -13.04
N PRO A 348 8.70 27.52 -12.57
CA PRO A 348 9.94 27.73 -13.29
C PRO A 348 10.86 26.50 -13.16
N VAL A 349 10.46 25.37 -13.75
CA VAL A 349 11.10 24.04 -13.58
C VAL A 349 12.62 24.06 -13.79
N ASN A 350 13.13 24.80 -14.78
CA ASN A 350 14.58 24.88 -15.02
C ASN A 350 15.35 25.69 -13.96
N LYS A 351 14.68 26.55 -13.18
CA LYS A 351 15.30 27.20 -12.01
C LYS A 351 15.38 26.25 -10.81
N GLN A 352 14.49 25.26 -10.71
CA GLN A 352 14.54 24.26 -9.66
C GLN A 352 15.71 23.27 -9.84
N TYR A 353 16.09 23.03 -11.10
CA TYR A 353 17.17 22.11 -11.50
C TYR A 353 18.34 22.85 -12.16
N ASP A 354 18.78 23.93 -11.53
CA ASP A 354 19.89 24.75 -12.03
C ASP A 354 21.27 24.11 -11.79
N GLN A 355 22.32 24.85 -12.13
CA GLN A 355 23.70 24.38 -11.99
C GLN A 355 24.08 24.13 -10.52
N GLU A 356 23.60 24.96 -9.59
CA GLU A 356 23.91 24.82 -8.17
C GLU A 356 23.24 23.58 -7.59
N TYR A 357 21.98 23.31 -7.97
CA TYR A 357 21.29 22.07 -7.64
C TYR A 357 22.09 20.85 -8.10
N ASN A 358 22.52 20.82 -9.37
CA ASN A 358 23.28 19.70 -9.91
C ASN A 358 24.63 19.51 -9.21
N ILE A 359 25.38 20.59 -8.96
CA ILE A 359 26.67 20.54 -8.24
C ILE A 359 26.48 20.03 -6.82
N ARG A 360 25.41 20.47 -6.12
CA ARG A 360 25.09 19.96 -4.78
C ARG A 360 24.81 18.48 -4.81
N LYS A 361 23.99 18.00 -5.75
CA LYS A 361 23.71 16.56 -5.90
C LYS A 361 24.94 15.74 -6.29
N GLN A 362 25.87 16.30 -7.05
CA GLN A 362 27.15 15.63 -7.37
C GLN A 362 28.05 15.38 -6.16
N LYS A 363 27.88 16.13 -5.06
CA LYS A 363 28.59 15.86 -3.80
C LYS A 363 28.06 14.60 -3.10
N GLU A 364 26.76 14.30 -3.29
CA GLU A 364 26.08 13.13 -2.73
C GLU A 364 26.19 11.92 -3.68
N ASP A 365 26.21 12.16 -4.98
CA ASP A 365 26.26 11.13 -6.02
C ASP A 365 27.17 11.59 -7.17
N PRO A 366 28.41 11.06 -7.26
CA PRO A 366 29.37 11.46 -8.29
C PRO A 366 28.90 11.24 -9.74
N PHE A 367 27.90 10.39 -9.96
CA PHE A 367 27.32 10.13 -11.29
C PHE A 367 26.13 11.04 -11.60
N TRP A 368 25.70 11.88 -10.65
CA TRP A 368 24.60 12.82 -10.88
C TRP A 368 24.94 13.73 -12.06
N LYS A 369 24.02 13.81 -13.03
CA LYS A 369 24.26 14.59 -14.24
C LYS A 369 24.14 16.09 -13.94
N ASN A 370 25.19 16.83 -14.28
CA ASN A 370 25.09 18.28 -14.46
C ASN A 370 24.60 18.59 -15.87
N ILE A 371 23.27 18.50 -16.06
CA ILE A 371 22.58 18.70 -17.33
C ILE A 371 21.68 19.94 -17.25
N ILE A 372 21.85 20.86 -18.21
CA ILE A 372 21.17 22.16 -18.27
C ILE A 372 20.87 22.51 -19.73
N PRO A 373 19.63 22.88 -20.08
CA PRO A 373 18.44 22.81 -19.24
C PRO A 373 18.04 21.35 -18.97
N ARG A 374 17.44 21.06 -17.80
CA ARG A 374 16.90 19.72 -17.51
C ARG A 374 15.52 19.51 -18.15
N PHE A 375 14.78 20.59 -18.36
CA PHE A 375 13.57 20.64 -19.15
C PHE A 375 13.87 21.29 -20.50
N VAL A 376 13.98 20.48 -21.54
CA VAL A 376 14.38 20.90 -22.89
C VAL A 376 13.13 21.29 -23.67
N LYS A 377 13.24 22.34 -24.50
CA LYS A 377 12.15 22.80 -25.35
C LYS A 377 11.93 21.85 -26.53
N SER A 378 10.68 21.51 -26.81
CA SER A 378 10.31 20.71 -27.98
C SER A 378 10.62 21.44 -29.29
N LYS A 379 10.76 20.69 -30.39
CA LYS A 379 11.09 21.25 -31.72
C LYS A 379 10.05 22.25 -32.23
N ASP A 380 8.77 22.04 -31.93
CA ASP A 380 7.68 22.96 -32.29
C ASP A 380 7.54 24.14 -31.30
N GLY A 381 8.32 24.12 -30.21
CA GLY A 381 8.35 25.16 -29.20
C GLY A 381 7.14 25.22 -28.26
N LYS A 382 6.23 24.24 -28.32
CA LYS A 382 4.98 24.23 -27.55
C LYS A 382 5.11 23.59 -26.17
N TYR A 383 6.13 22.75 -25.97
CA TYR A 383 6.27 21.95 -24.77
C TYR A 383 7.70 22.01 -24.22
N LEU A 384 7.83 21.66 -22.94
CA LEU A 384 9.08 21.27 -22.31
C LEU A 384 9.03 19.79 -21.97
N TRP A 385 10.15 19.09 -22.16
CA TRP A 385 10.29 17.70 -21.76
C TRP A 385 11.50 17.50 -20.84
N LYS A 386 11.35 16.67 -19.81
CA LYS A 386 12.38 16.41 -18.80
C LYS A 386 13.33 15.29 -19.25
N CYS A 387 14.62 15.54 -19.16
CA CYS A 387 15.69 14.59 -19.48
C CYS A 387 16.11 13.72 -18.27
N ASP A 388 17.25 13.02 -18.37
CA ASP A 388 17.82 12.16 -17.32
C ASP A 388 16.88 11.04 -16.86
N THR A 389 16.32 10.34 -17.85
CA THR A 389 15.34 9.27 -17.70
C THR A 389 15.88 8.08 -16.94
N SER A 390 15.07 7.56 -16.02
CA SER A 390 15.45 6.47 -15.12
C SER A 390 14.97 5.12 -15.62
N SER A 391 15.49 4.04 -15.04
CA SER A 391 15.21 2.65 -15.45
C SER A 391 13.76 2.23 -15.16
N ASP A 392 13.15 2.79 -14.12
CA ASP A 392 11.75 2.64 -13.73
C ASP A 392 10.74 3.05 -14.81
N GLU A 393 11.05 4.10 -15.58
CA GLU A 393 10.27 4.49 -16.77
C GLU A 393 10.27 3.35 -17.79
N LEU A 394 11.44 2.77 -18.08
CA LEU A 394 11.57 1.66 -19.02
C LEU A 394 10.87 0.38 -18.50
N SER A 395 11.00 0.04 -17.22
CA SER A 395 10.30 -1.11 -16.64
C SER A 395 8.78 -0.99 -16.80
N GLY A 396 8.21 0.17 -16.50
CA GLY A 396 6.79 0.43 -16.71
C GLY A 396 6.39 0.36 -18.18
N HIS A 397 7.16 1.02 -19.05
CA HIS A 397 6.92 1.04 -20.49
C HIS A 397 6.93 -0.35 -21.11
N TYR A 398 7.96 -1.17 -20.88
CA TYR A 398 8.05 -2.50 -21.47
C TYR A 398 7.04 -3.49 -20.90
N PHE A 399 6.68 -3.36 -19.62
CA PHE A 399 5.55 -4.10 -19.04
C PHE A 399 4.26 -3.79 -19.79
N PHE A 400 3.97 -2.51 -20.01
CA PHE A 400 2.76 -2.10 -20.69
C PHE A 400 2.77 -2.37 -22.20
N TYR A 401 3.89 -2.14 -22.91
CA TYR A 401 3.95 -2.33 -24.37
C TYR A 401 3.65 -3.77 -24.80
N GLY A 402 4.16 -4.77 -24.08
CA GLY A 402 3.82 -6.17 -24.35
C GLY A 402 2.33 -6.44 -24.13
N ILE A 403 1.78 -6.01 -23.00
CA ILE A 403 0.36 -6.16 -22.66
C ILE A 403 -0.54 -5.47 -23.68
N TYR A 404 -0.24 -4.24 -24.06
CA TYR A 404 -1.00 -3.47 -25.04
C TYR A 404 -0.96 -4.14 -26.42
N TYR A 405 0.21 -4.63 -26.84
CA TYR A 405 0.38 -5.35 -28.10
C TYR A 405 -0.48 -6.61 -28.17
N ASP A 406 -0.53 -7.37 -27.08
CA ASP A 406 -1.23 -8.65 -27.02
C ASP A 406 -2.73 -8.49 -26.85
N LEU A 407 -3.17 -7.52 -26.03
CA LEU A 407 -4.56 -7.44 -25.56
C LEU A 407 -5.39 -6.34 -26.19
N VAL A 408 -4.77 -5.30 -26.76
CA VAL A 408 -5.48 -4.07 -27.18
C VAL A 408 -5.25 -3.70 -28.65
N ALA A 409 -4.03 -3.87 -29.15
CA ALA A 409 -3.66 -3.53 -30.51
C ALA A 409 -4.25 -4.55 -31.50
N ASP A 410 -5.50 -4.35 -31.91
CA ASP A 410 -6.22 -5.29 -32.79
C ASP A 410 -5.86 -5.10 -34.28
N THR A 411 -5.52 -3.87 -34.68
CA THR A 411 -5.19 -3.54 -36.08
C THR A 411 -3.68 -3.59 -36.33
N GLU A 412 -3.26 -3.87 -37.56
CA GLU A 412 -1.84 -3.84 -37.92
C GLU A 412 -1.25 -2.43 -37.83
N GLU A 413 -2.06 -1.40 -38.03
CA GLU A 413 -1.68 0.00 -37.80
C GLU A 413 -1.34 0.24 -36.32
N GLU A 414 -2.18 -0.23 -35.39
CA GLU A 414 -1.90 -0.13 -33.96
C GLU A 414 -0.66 -0.93 -33.57
N LYS A 415 -0.55 -2.19 -34.02
CA LYS A 415 0.62 -3.04 -33.76
C LYS A 415 1.90 -2.44 -34.34
N LYS A 416 1.83 -1.80 -35.51
CA LYS A 416 2.97 -1.13 -36.13
C LYS A 416 3.52 -0.01 -35.23
N LEU A 417 2.65 0.80 -34.62
CA LEU A 417 3.09 1.87 -33.72
C LEU A 417 3.81 1.32 -32.48
N VAL A 418 3.35 0.19 -31.93
CA VAL A 418 4.04 -0.48 -30.81
C VAL A 418 5.41 -0.99 -31.26
N ARG A 419 5.48 -1.65 -32.43
CA ARG A 419 6.75 -2.13 -33.00
C ARG A 419 7.76 -1.01 -33.22
N GLU A 420 7.30 0.16 -33.66
CA GLU A 420 8.16 1.32 -33.88
C GLU A 420 8.73 1.87 -32.57
N VAL A 421 7.90 2.14 -31.57
CA VAL A 421 8.38 2.71 -30.29
C VAL A 421 9.28 1.75 -29.54
N VAL A 422 8.94 0.45 -29.51
CA VAL A 422 9.77 -0.57 -28.87
C VAL A 422 11.11 -0.68 -29.59
N ARG A 423 11.10 -0.78 -30.93
CA ARG A 423 12.34 -0.83 -31.73
C ARG A 423 13.21 0.39 -31.49
N ASP A 424 12.63 1.58 -31.47
CA ASP A 424 13.40 2.82 -31.31
C ASP A 424 14.12 2.83 -29.96
N ILE A 425 13.45 2.49 -28.86
CA ILE A 425 14.07 2.41 -27.53
C ILE A 425 15.10 1.28 -27.45
N THR A 426 14.76 0.06 -27.88
CA THR A 426 15.68 -1.09 -27.76
C THR A 426 16.92 -0.89 -28.63
N ASP A 427 16.77 -0.37 -29.84
CA ASP A 427 17.91 -0.07 -30.74
C ASP A 427 18.78 1.05 -30.19
N HIS A 428 18.19 2.03 -29.50
CA HIS A 428 18.95 3.05 -28.79
C HIS A 428 19.84 2.42 -27.70
N LEU A 429 19.28 1.56 -26.85
CA LEU A 429 20.06 0.84 -25.83
C LEU A 429 21.20 0.04 -26.46
N ILE A 430 20.92 -0.79 -27.47
CA ILE A 430 21.93 -1.64 -28.13
C ILE A 430 23.05 -0.78 -28.76
N ARG A 431 22.69 0.26 -29.52
CA ARG A 431 23.65 1.12 -30.23
C ARG A 431 24.60 1.85 -29.26
N HIS A 432 24.16 2.07 -28.03
CA HIS A 432 24.92 2.77 -27.00
C HIS A 432 25.53 1.84 -25.95
N GLY A 433 25.65 0.54 -26.24
CA GLY A 433 26.28 -0.42 -25.33
C GLY A 433 25.45 -0.70 -24.09
N PHE A 434 24.12 -0.79 -24.26
CA PHE A 434 23.13 -1.04 -23.21
C PHE A 434 23.00 0.10 -22.20
N LEU A 435 23.28 1.33 -22.66
CA LEU A 435 23.12 2.57 -21.92
C LEU A 435 21.96 3.35 -22.52
N LEU A 436 21.08 3.90 -21.68
CA LEU A 436 20.19 4.96 -22.13
C LEU A 436 21.00 6.26 -22.20
N ARG A 437 21.33 6.72 -23.40
CA ARG A 437 22.04 7.98 -23.62
C ARG A 437 21.04 9.09 -23.86
N ASP A 438 21.28 10.16 -23.14
CA ASP A 438 20.44 11.33 -23.16
C ASP A 438 20.85 12.25 -24.33
N HIS A 439 20.12 13.34 -24.42
CA HIS A 439 20.19 14.36 -25.43
C HIS A 439 21.51 15.15 -25.47
N ASP A 440 22.32 15.06 -24.41
CA ASP A 440 23.68 15.60 -24.30
C ASP A 440 24.75 14.58 -24.74
N GLY A 441 24.32 13.42 -25.25
CA GLY A 441 25.17 12.32 -25.65
C GLY A 441 25.75 11.52 -24.49
N LYS A 442 25.41 11.82 -23.23
CA LYS A 442 25.92 11.11 -22.05
C LYS A 442 24.87 10.14 -21.48
N PRO A 443 25.28 9.04 -20.84
CA PRO A 443 24.36 8.13 -20.17
C PRO A 443 23.49 8.88 -19.15
N THR A 444 22.24 8.46 -19.02
CA THR A 444 21.39 8.81 -17.88
C THR A 444 21.97 8.26 -16.59
N ARG A 445 21.53 8.80 -15.44
CA ARG A 445 22.03 8.34 -14.14
C ARG A 445 21.67 6.88 -13.83
N TRP A 446 20.44 6.46 -14.12
CA TRP A 446 19.88 5.21 -13.58
C TRP A 446 19.66 4.11 -14.63
N ALA A 447 19.51 4.43 -15.92
CA ALA A 447 19.33 3.44 -16.98
C ALA A 447 20.67 3.02 -17.61
N ASN A 448 21.49 2.36 -16.79
CA ASN A 448 22.76 1.74 -17.19
C ASN A 448 22.71 0.22 -17.02
N PHE A 449 22.54 -0.47 -18.15
CA PHE A 449 22.44 -1.93 -18.21
C PHE A 449 23.69 -2.57 -18.81
N SER A 450 24.83 -1.86 -18.81
CA SER A 450 26.03 -2.34 -19.50
C SER A 450 26.79 -3.39 -18.66
N PRO A 451 27.39 -4.42 -19.31
CA PRO A 451 28.25 -5.37 -18.61
C PRO A 451 29.43 -4.70 -17.90
N GLU A 452 29.96 -3.60 -18.42
CA GLU A 452 31.07 -2.85 -17.82
C GLU A 452 30.66 -2.24 -16.48
N PHE A 453 29.44 -1.71 -16.38
CA PHE A 453 28.94 -1.14 -15.13
C PHE A 453 28.67 -2.21 -14.08
N HIS A 454 27.97 -3.29 -14.45
CA HIS A 454 27.59 -4.37 -13.52
C HIS A 454 28.78 -5.18 -12.99
N ASN A 455 29.85 -5.29 -13.78
CA ASN A 455 31.07 -5.97 -13.37
C ASN A 455 32.08 -5.02 -12.69
N SER A 456 31.71 -3.76 -12.49
CA SER A 456 32.51 -2.79 -11.74
C SER A 456 32.09 -2.73 -10.27
N ILE A 457 32.94 -2.11 -9.44
CA ILE A 457 32.64 -1.82 -8.03
C ILE A 457 31.43 -0.88 -7.84
N TRP A 458 30.93 -0.26 -8.91
CA TRP A 458 29.87 0.75 -8.87
C TRP A 458 28.47 0.19 -9.14
N GLY A 459 28.37 -0.97 -9.80
CA GLY A 459 27.08 -1.53 -10.26
C GLY A 459 26.82 -2.97 -9.84
N TRP A 460 27.70 -3.57 -9.04
CA TRP A 460 27.59 -4.98 -8.63
C TRP A 460 26.32 -5.25 -7.81
N ASP A 461 25.88 -4.28 -7.03
CA ASP A 461 24.69 -4.32 -6.16
C ASP A 461 23.36 -4.27 -6.94
N GLN A 462 23.40 -3.73 -8.15
CA GLN A 462 22.26 -3.60 -9.07
C GLN A 462 22.35 -4.58 -10.25
N ARG A 463 23.38 -5.43 -10.28
CA ARG A 463 23.67 -6.36 -11.39
C ARG A 463 22.51 -7.30 -11.69
N GLY A 464 21.92 -7.90 -10.65
CA GLY A 464 20.80 -8.84 -10.81
C GLY A 464 19.58 -8.18 -11.42
N LEU A 465 19.14 -7.06 -10.82
CA LEU A 465 17.99 -6.28 -11.26
C LEU A 465 18.16 -5.77 -12.69
N ASN A 466 19.29 -5.14 -12.99
CA ASN A 466 19.55 -4.58 -14.32
C ASN A 466 19.70 -5.65 -15.40
N SER A 467 20.31 -6.81 -15.08
CA SER A 467 20.40 -7.93 -16.03
C SER A 467 19.00 -8.45 -16.38
N MET A 468 18.15 -8.64 -15.36
CA MET A 468 16.78 -9.11 -15.52
C MET A 468 15.91 -8.10 -16.29
N MET A 469 16.04 -6.80 -16.00
CA MET A 469 15.37 -5.73 -16.76
C MET A 469 15.76 -5.75 -18.24
N LEU A 470 17.06 -5.79 -18.56
CA LEU A 470 17.50 -5.77 -19.96
C LEU A 470 17.07 -7.02 -20.72
N LEU A 471 17.14 -8.20 -20.10
CA LEU A 471 16.62 -9.43 -20.70
C LEU A 471 15.12 -9.36 -20.95
N SER A 472 14.35 -8.79 -20.00
CA SER A 472 12.92 -8.54 -20.18
C SER A 472 12.66 -7.62 -21.38
N PHE A 473 13.39 -6.51 -21.49
CA PHE A 473 13.23 -5.56 -22.59
C PHE A 473 13.51 -6.21 -23.95
N LEU A 474 14.56 -7.03 -24.04
CA LEU A 474 14.92 -7.76 -25.26
C LEU A 474 13.88 -8.84 -25.61
N ASN A 475 13.35 -9.56 -24.63
CA ASN A 475 12.30 -10.57 -24.85
C ASN A 475 10.99 -9.92 -25.34
N VAL A 476 10.56 -8.82 -24.71
CA VAL A 476 9.42 -8.02 -25.18
C VAL A 476 9.68 -7.47 -26.58
N ALA A 477 10.86 -6.93 -26.86
CA ALA A 477 11.22 -6.41 -28.17
C ALA A 477 11.19 -7.50 -29.24
N HIS A 478 11.73 -8.68 -28.96
CA HIS A 478 11.66 -9.83 -29.85
C HIS A 478 10.21 -10.25 -30.11
N HIS A 479 9.40 -10.39 -29.06
CA HIS A 479 7.98 -10.76 -29.16
C HIS A 479 7.16 -9.78 -30.01
N VAL A 480 7.27 -8.49 -29.71
CA VAL A 480 6.51 -7.43 -30.37
C VAL A 480 6.94 -7.24 -31.83
N THR A 481 8.26 -7.25 -32.09
CA THR A 481 8.79 -6.89 -33.42
C THR A 481 9.03 -8.07 -34.35
N GLY A 482 9.22 -9.29 -33.80
CA GLY A 482 9.69 -10.46 -34.54
C GLY A 482 11.16 -10.40 -34.98
N ASP A 483 11.89 -9.34 -34.65
CA ASP A 483 13.28 -9.16 -35.06
C ASP A 483 14.20 -10.09 -34.24
N LYS A 484 14.98 -10.92 -34.94
CA LYS A 484 15.85 -11.92 -34.31
C LYS A 484 17.04 -11.29 -33.60
N LYS A 485 17.45 -10.07 -33.98
CA LYS A 485 18.61 -9.41 -33.36
C LYS A 485 18.47 -9.25 -31.85
N TYR A 486 17.24 -9.08 -31.35
CA TYR A 486 16.97 -8.93 -29.92
C TYR A 486 17.19 -10.25 -29.16
N LEU A 487 16.75 -11.36 -29.74
CA LEU A 487 17.01 -12.70 -29.20
C LEU A 487 18.52 -13.02 -29.24
N GLU A 488 19.19 -12.77 -30.36
CA GLU A 488 20.64 -12.97 -30.51
C GLU A 488 21.43 -12.09 -29.52
N THR A 489 20.97 -10.87 -29.27
CA THR A 489 21.54 -9.98 -28.26
C THR A 489 21.35 -10.52 -26.84
N ALA A 490 20.17 -11.02 -26.51
CA ALA A 490 19.90 -11.64 -25.20
C ALA A 490 20.75 -12.90 -24.99
N GLU A 491 20.88 -13.75 -26.01
CA GLU A 491 21.76 -14.92 -26.00
C GLU A 491 23.23 -14.52 -25.80
N MET A 492 23.70 -13.48 -26.48
CA MET A 492 25.05 -12.95 -26.28
C MET A 492 25.27 -12.50 -24.83
N LEU A 493 24.32 -11.75 -24.26
CA LEU A 493 24.41 -11.29 -22.86
C LEU A 493 24.40 -12.45 -21.87
N ARG A 494 23.60 -13.48 -22.13
CA ARG A 494 23.56 -14.69 -21.31
C ARG A 494 24.88 -15.46 -21.39
N ASN A 495 25.37 -15.73 -22.59
CA ASN A 495 26.53 -16.60 -22.81
C ASN A 495 27.86 -15.93 -22.43
N LYS A 496 28.01 -14.63 -22.73
CA LYS A 496 29.26 -13.91 -22.51
C LYS A 496 29.35 -13.25 -21.14
N TYR A 497 28.23 -12.80 -20.59
CA TYR A 497 28.19 -11.98 -19.38
C TYR A 497 27.29 -12.56 -18.26
N ALA A 498 26.79 -13.78 -18.44
CA ALA A 498 26.01 -14.51 -17.44
C ALA A 498 24.73 -13.79 -16.97
N TYR A 499 24.07 -13.02 -17.84
CA TYR A 499 22.90 -12.22 -17.45
C TYR A 499 21.73 -13.06 -16.89
N HIS A 500 21.55 -14.29 -17.38
CA HIS A 500 20.55 -15.24 -16.85
C HIS A 500 20.86 -15.70 -15.42
N ILE A 501 22.13 -15.92 -15.09
CA ILE A 501 22.58 -16.25 -13.74
C ILE A 501 22.40 -15.05 -12.81
N ASN A 502 22.79 -13.84 -13.27
CA ASN A 502 22.55 -12.60 -12.53
C ASN A 502 21.06 -12.43 -12.22
N ALA A 503 20.20 -12.71 -13.20
CA ALA A 503 18.75 -12.58 -13.07
C ALA A 503 18.10 -13.59 -12.11
N MET A 504 18.80 -14.64 -11.65
CA MET A 504 18.31 -15.52 -10.57
C MET A 504 18.26 -14.82 -9.21
N GLN A 505 19.07 -13.76 -9.05
CA GLN A 505 19.03 -12.85 -7.91
C GLN A 505 18.58 -11.48 -8.41
N SER A 506 17.37 -11.43 -8.98
CA SER A 506 16.77 -10.23 -9.58
C SER A 506 16.76 -9.01 -8.66
N LYS A 507 16.86 -9.20 -7.34
CA LYS A 507 16.89 -8.11 -6.38
C LYS A 507 17.72 -8.49 -5.15
N MET A 508 18.45 -7.53 -4.61
CA MET A 508 19.08 -7.67 -3.30
C MET A 508 18.09 -7.36 -2.19
N PHE A 509 17.94 -8.31 -1.28
CA PHE A 509 17.15 -8.19 -0.04
C PHE A 509 18.02 -8.15 1.21
N PHE A 510 19.35 -8.24 1.04
CA PHE A 510 20.33 -8.16 2.10
C PHE A 510 21.68 -7.65 1.54
N PRO A 511 22.45 -6.84 2.30
CA PRO A 511 22.14 -6.30 3.63
C PRO A 511 20.98 -5.28 3.59
N PRO A 512 20.29 -5.01 4.72
CA PRO A 512 19.16 -4.07 4.77
C PRO A 512 19.47 -2.69 4.19
N ASP A 513 20.71 -2.21 4.34
CA ASP A 513 21.17 -0.92 3.82
C ASP A 513 21.14 -0.81 2.28
N ASP A 514 21.08 -1.94 1.57
CA ASP A 514 20.97 -1.98 0.10
C ASP A 514 19.56 -2.32 -0.39
N VAL A 515 18.62 -2.54 0.53
CA VAL A 515 17.24 -2.85 0.18
C VAL A 515 16.53 -1.56 -0.18
N VAL A 516 16.22 -1.42 -1.46
CA VAL A 516 15.55 -0.25 -2.01
C VAL A 516 14.08 -0.61 -2.30
N PRO A 517 13.09 -0.12 -1.53
CA PRO A 517 11.71 -0.57 -1.70
C PRO A 517 11.09 -0.26 -3.06
N TRP A 518 11.40 0.89 -3.69
CA TRP A 518 10.82 1.21 -5.01
C TRP A 518 11.32 0.31 -6.15
N ASP A 519 12.54 -0.24 -6.03
CA ASP A 519 13.08 -1.25 -6.97
C ASP A 519 12.23 -2.54 -7.01
N ASN A 520 11.32 -2.71 -6.04
CA ASN A 520 10.33 -3.79 -6.05
C ASN A 520 9.49 -3.78 -7.32
N ASN A 521 8.96 -2.61 -7.71
CA ASN A 521 8.09 -2.51 -8.88
C ASN A 521 8.85 -2.73 -10.18
N LEU A 522 10.12 -2.33 -10.23
CA LEU A 522 11.00 -2.56 -11.38
C LEU A 522 11.19 -4.07 -11.57
N CYS A 523 11.46 -4.77 -10.46
CA CYS A 523 11.61 -6.21 -10.45
C CYS A 523 10.35 -6.93 -10.96
N LEU A 524 9.19 -6.57 -10.42
CA LEU A 524 7.87 -7.09 -10.81
C LEU A 524 7.58 -6.92 -12.30
N MET A 525 7.57 -5.68 -12.74
CA MET A 525 7.13 -5.34 -14.09
C MET A 525 8.03 -6.01 -15.13
N SER A 526 9.33 -6.09 -14.85
CA SER A 526 10.29 -6.75 -15.72
C SER A 526 10.21 -8.28 -15.68
N ILE A 527 10.00 -8.93 -14.52
CA ILE A 527 9.91 -10.40 -14.48
C ILE A 527 8.68 -10.91 -15.24
N TYR A 528 7.58 -10.13 -15.27
CA TYR A 528 6.39 -10.48 -16.04
C TYR A 528 6.66 -10.58 -17.54
N GLY A 529 7.33 -9.57 -18.12
CA GLY A 529 7.72 -9.59 -19.54
C GLY A 529 8.76 -10.68 -19.82
N LEU A 530 9.72 -10.88 -18.91
CA LEU A 530 10.76 -11.89 -19.05
C LEU A 530 10.15 -13.30 -19.15
N MET A 531 9.31 -13.70 -18.19
CA MET A 531 8.76 -15.06 -18.12
C MET A 531 7.62 -15.33 -19.11
N ASN A 532 6.83 -14.33 -19.49
CA ASN A 532 5.76 -14.53 -20.47
C ASN A 532 6.29 -14.73 -21.89
N TYR A 533 7.41 -14.08 -22.23
CA TYR A 533 7.97 -14.10 -23.58
C TYR A 533 9.25 -14.92 -23.72
N GLU A 534 9.76 -15.50 -22.64
CA GLU A 534 10.80 -16.54 -22.70
C GLU A 534 10.25 -17.84 -23.27
N LYS A 535 11.03 -18.49 -24.14
CA LYS A 535 10.65 -19.73 -24.82
C LYS A 535 11.50 -20.91 -24.39
N ASP A 536 12.68 -20.65 -23.83
CA ASP A 536 13.57 -21.69 -23.33
C ASP A 536 13.07 -22.21 -21.96
N PRO A 537 12.66 -23.49 -21.85
CA PRO A 537 12.21 -24.06 -20.59
C PRO A 537 13.29 -24.04 -19.50
N GLU A 538 14.59 -24.13 -19.85
CA GLU A 538 15.69 -24.06 -18.89
C GLU A 538 15.76 -22.68 -18.22
N LEU A 539 15.65 -21.62 -19.01
CA LEU A 539 15.65 -20.26 -18.50
C LEU A 539 14.41 -19.97 -17.66
N ILE A 540 13.24 -20.49 -18.04
CA ILE A 540 12.00 -20.33 -17.27
C ILE A 540 12.14 -20.95 -15.88
N MET A 541 12.79 -22.11 -15.74
CA MET A 541 13.09 -22.70 -14.43
C MET A 541 13.96 -21.79 -13.57
N MET A 542 15.02 -21.20 -14.15
CA MET A 542 15.89 -20.26 -13.42
C MET A 542 15.12 -19.01 -12.96
N TYR A 543 14.26 -18.46 -13.82
CA TYR A 543 13.46 -17.29 -13.49
C TYR A 543 12.33 -17.61 -12.50
N ARG A 544 11.83 -18.85 -12.50
CA ARG A 544 10.87 -19.35 -11.52
C ARG A 544 11.43 -19.32 -10.10
N GLU A 545 12.71 -19.68 -9.93
CA GLU A 545 13.42 -19.56 -8.65
C GLU A 545 13.62 -18.10 -8.24
N SER A 546 13.98 -17.23 -9.19
CA SER A 546 14.09 -15.80 -8.90
C SER A 546 12.76 -15.20 -8.44
N LEU A 547 11.66 -15.64 -9.05
CA LEU A 547 10.29 -15.24 -8.69
C LEU A 547 9.96 -15.68 -7.27
N GLU A 548 10.25 -16.94 -6.90
CA GLU A 548 10.07 -17.44 -5.53
C GLU A 548 10.85 -16.62 -4.52
N ASN A 549 12.16 -16.48 -4.76
CA ASN A 549 13.03 -15.78 -3.82
C ASN A 549 12.56 -14.34 -3.63
N SER A 550 12.18 -13.66 -4.71
CA SER A 550 11.64 -12.30 -4.62
C SER A 550 10.34 -12.27 -3.81
N TRP A 551 9.38 -13.13 -4.17
CA TRP A 551 8.07 -13.16 -3.53
C TRP A 551 8.14 -13.52 -2.04
N LEU A 552 9.01 -14.44 -1.62
CA LEU A 552 9.18 -14.81 -0.21
C LEU A 552 9.60 -13.61 0.67
N HIS A 553 10.43 -12.71 0.16
CA HIS A 553 10.92 -11.55 0.91
C HIS A 553 9.86 -10.44 1.09
N ILE A 554 8.82 -10.41 0.26
CA ILE A 554 7.86 -9.29 0.19
C ILE A 554 6.40 -9.71 0.33
N SER A 555 6.08 -11.01 0.25
CA SER A 555 4.73 -11.56 0.39
C SER A 555 4.06 -11.10 1.69
N LYS A 556 4.85 -11.02 2.76
CA LYS A 556 4.44 -10.52 4.07
C LYS A 556 4.10 -9.02 4.10
N GLN A 557 4.44 -8.26 3.06
CA GLN A 557 3.94 -6.88 2.90
C GLN A 557 2.48 -6.82 2.45
N LYS A 558 1.87 -7.96 2.09
CA LYS A 558 0.49 -8.05 1.60
C LYS A 558 0.21 -7.08 0.44
N SER A 559 1.11 -7.01 -0.53
CA SER A 559 0.85 -6.22 -1.74
C SER A 559 -0.03 -7.02 -2.69
N ALA A 560 -1.23 -6.50 -2.99
CA ALA A 560 -2.13 -7.11 -3.96
C ALA A 560 -1.45 -7.29 -5.33
N PHE A 561 -0.62 -6.32 -5.75
CA PHE A 561 0.08 -6.40 -7.03
C PHE A 561 1.13 -7.50 -7.06
N TRP A 562 1.95 -7.62 -6.01
CA TRP A 562 2.95 -8.69 -5.92
C TRP A 562 2.33 -10.07 -5.87
N ASN A 563 1.32 -10.25 -5.01
CA ASN A 563 0.65 -11.54 -4.87
C ASN A 563 -0.09 -11.94 -6.16
N THR A 564 -0.69 -10.97 -6.85
CA THR A 564 -1.35 -11.20 -8.15
C THR A 564 -0.34 -11.60 -9.23
N LEU A 565 0.77 -10.88 -9.34
CA LEU A 565 1.79 -11.18 -10.34
C LEU A 565 2.44 -12.54 -10.10
N TYR A 566 2.77 -12.84 -8.85
CA TYR A 566 3.29 -14.14 -8.46
C TYR A 566 2.31 -15.26 -8.82
N ALA A 567 1.03 -15.12 -8.46
CA ALA A 567 -0.01 -16.09 -8.80
C ALA A 567 -0.17 -16.29 -10.31
N ALA A 568 -0.10 -15.21 -11.10
CA ALA A 568 -0.18 -15.28 -12.56
C ALA A 568 0.98 -16.09 -13.16
N LEU A 569 2.21 -15.79 -12.76
CA LEU A 569 3.41 -16.43 -13.30
C LEU A 569 3.60 -17.86 -12.78
N SER A 570 3.28 -18.13 -11.50
CA SER A 570 3.31 -19.49 -10.95
C SER A 570 2.24 -20.38 -11.58
N THR A 571 1.04 -19.86 -11.82
CA THR A 571 -0.02 -20.59 -12.55
C THR A 571 0.39 -20.90 -13.98
N ARG A 572 1.05 -19.96 -14.67
CA ARG A 572 1.63 -20.20 -15.99
C ARG A 572 2.67 -21.32 -15.94
N PHE A 573 3.58 -21.28 -14.97
CA PHE A 573 4.59 -22.33 -14.79
C PHE A 573 3.96 -23.70 -14.53
N ASN A 574 2.94 -23.77 -13.66
CA ASN A 574 2.21 -25.02 -13.40
C ASN A 574 1.62 -25.63 -14.68
N LYS A 575 1.02 -24.81 -15.55
CA LYS A 575 0.51 -25.28 -16.86
C LYS A 575 1.61 -25.84 -17.75
N MET A 576 2.83 -25.30 -17.66
CA MET A 576 3.99 -25.84 -18.39
C MET A 576 4.40 -27.20 -17.81
N VAL A 577 4.47 -27.33 -16.49
CA VAL A 577 4.70 -28.63 -15.81
C VAL A 577 3.64 -29.66 -16.23
N ASP A 578 2.36 -29.31 -16.15
CA ASP A 578 1.24 -30.17 -16.53
C ASP A 578 1.28 -30.61 -18.01
N SER A 579 1.93 -29.82 -18.88
CA SER A 579 2.10 -30.19 -20.29
C SER A 579 3.17 -31.26 -20.53
N GLY A 580 3.89 -31.69 -19.50
CA GLY A 580 4.97 -32.67 -19.57
C GLY A 580 6.26 -32.11 -20.19
N ILE A 581 6.38 -30.78 -20.32
CA ILE A 581 7.54 -30.17 -20.97
C ILE A 581 8.84 -30.50 -20.22
N TYR A 582 8.81 -30.65 -18.90
CA TYR A 582 10.00 -30.92 -18.09
C TYR A 582 10.34 -32.41 -17.95
N ASP A 583 9.42 -33.32 -18.29
CA ASP A 583 9.58 -34.78 -18.07
C ASP A 583 10.48 -35.48 -19.08
N SER A 584 10.90 -34.79 -20.14
CA SER A 584 11.61 -35.43 -21.25
C SER A 584 13.08 -35.80 -20.95
N GLY A 585 13.63 -35.39 -19.80
CA GLY A 585 15.05 -35.57 -19.46
C GLY A 585 16.03 -34.82 -20.37
N LYS A 586 15.52 -33.88 -21.20
CA LYS A 586 16.30 -33.12 -22.19
C LYS A 586 16.86 -31.80 -21.67
N TYR A 587 16.28 -31.27 -20.59
CA TYR A 587 16.60 -29.95 -20.06
C TYR A 587 17.56 -30.08 -18.88
N PHE A 588 18.57 -29.20 -18.82
CA PHE A 588 19.71 -29.26 -17.90
C PHE A 588 20.40 -30.64 -17.85
N PRO A 589 20.86 -31.22 -18.97
CA PRO A 589 21.48 -32.56 -18.98
C PRO A 589 22.76 -32.62 -18.13
N ALA A 590 23.48 -31.50 -17.99
CA ALA A 590 24.64 -31.39 -17.12
C ALA A 590 24.29 -31.31 -15.61
N ALA A 591 23.03 -31.02 -15.28
CA ALA A 591 22.52 -30.88 -13.92
C ALA A 591 21.13 -31.55 -13.81
N GLY A 592 21.00 -32.80 -14.27
CA GLY A 592 19.69 -33.48 -14.38
C GLY A 592 18.85 -33.52 -13.09
N ASN A 593 19.49 -33.51 -11.92
CA ASN A 593 18.76 -33.41 -10.64
C ASN A 593 18.03 -32.08 -10.47
N TYR A 594 18.60 -30.98 -10.99
CA TYR A 594 17.97 -29.65 -10.97
C TYR A 594 16.75 -29.57 -11.90
N ALA A 595 16.80 -30.29 -13.03
CA ALA A 595 15.71 -30.41 -14.00
C ALA A 595 14.44 -31.01 -13.40
N HIS A 596 14.59 -31.95 -12.46
CA HIS A 596 13.47 -32.57 -11.74
C HIS A 596 13.08 -31.75 -10.51
N PHE A 597 14.07 -31.31 -9.71
CA PHE A 597 13.83 -30.60 -8.45
C PHE A 597 12.95 -29.35 -8.59
N THR A 598 13.21 -28.49 -9.58
CA THR A 598 12.54 -27.19 -9.68
C THR A 598 11.03 -27.33 -9.94
N ALA A 599 10.65 -28.24 -10.85
CA ALA A 599 9.24 -28.50 -11.12
C ALA A 599 8.59 -29.14 -9.88
N ASP A 600 9.26 -30.10 -9.23
CA ASP A 600 8.72 -30.77 -8.03
C ASP A 600 8.53 -29.81 -6.84
N GLU A 601 9.51 -28.94 -6.58
CA GLU A 601 9.51 -28.01 -5.43
C GLU A 601 8.53 -26.85 -5.62
N PHE A 602 8.40 -26.31 -6.84
CA PHE A 602 7.65 -25.08 -7.08
C PHE A 602 6.29 -25.29 -7.79
N TYR A 603 5.89 -26.54 -8.02
CA TYR A 603 4.57 -26.89 -8.53
C TYR A 603 3.48 -26.70 -7.46
N LYS A 604 2.34 -26.11 -7.85
CA LYS A 604 1.17 -25.86 -6.98
C LYS A 604 1.49 -25.08 -5.69
N THR A 605 2.15 -23.94 -5.85
CA THR A 605 2.44 -23.01 -4.75
C THR A 605 1.18 -22.31 -4.25
N ASP A 606 1.00 -22.27 -2.93
CA ASP A 606 -0.11 -21.61 -2.23
C ASP A 606 0.08 -20.08 -2.26
N TYR A 607 -0.32 -19.45 -3.38
CA TYR A 607 -0.33 -18.00 -3.47
C TYR A 607 -1.41 -17.43 -2.54
N LYS A 608 -1.11 -16.28 -1.91
CA LYS A 608 -1.96 -15.68 -0.87
C LYS A 608 -3.19 -14.97 -1.45
N HIS A 609 -4.16 -15.75 -1.92
CA HIS A 609 -5.43 -15.25 -2.47
C HIS A 609 -6.15 -14.31 -1.50
N ASP A 610 -6.26 -14.70 -0.23
CA ASP A 610 -6.95 -13.90 0.79
C ASP A 610 -6.26 -12.55 1.03
N ASP A 611 -4.93 -12.48 0.95
CA ASP A 611 -4.20 -11.22 1.09
C ASP A 611 -4.47 -10.28 -0.09
N ILE A 612 -4.71 -10.80 -1.30
CA ILE A 612 -5.09 -9.99 -2.47
C ILE A 612 -6.46 -9.35 -2.20
N ILE A 613 -7.45 -10.15 -1.82
CA ILE A 613 -8.82 -9.67 -1.56
C ILE A 613 -8.84 -8.70 -0.38
N GLU A 614 -8.22 -9.05 0.75
CA GLU A 614 -8.15 -8.20 1.93
C GLU A 614 -7.54 -6.83 1.58
N THR A 615 -6.42 -6.82 0.86
CA THR A 615 -5.73 -5.59 0.50
C THR A 615 -6.59 -4.73 -0.42
N LEU A 616 -7.18 -5.31 -1.47
CA LEU A 616 -8.07 -4.58 -2.38
C LEU A 616 -9.26 -3.97 -1.61
N GLN A 617 -9.90 -4.73 -0.73
CA GLN A 617 -11.00 -4.22 0.09
C GLN A 617 -10.56 -3.08 1.01
N LYS A 618 -9.36 -3.15 1.58
CA LYS A 618 -8.87 -2.14 2.53
C LYS A 618 -8.22 -0.91 1.91
N VAL A 619 -7.90 -0.88 0.60
CA VAL A 619 -7.41 0.36 -0.03
C VAL A 619 -8.40 1.51 0.25
N PRO A 620 -8.00 2.63 0.88
CA PRO A 620 -8.93 3.71 1.18
C PRO A 620 -9.43 4.40 -0.09
N LEU A 621 -10.66 4.96 -0.06
CA LEU A 621 -11.22 5.65 -1.23
C LEU A 621 -10.54 6.99 -1.51
N ASP A 622 -9.98 7.64 -0.49
CA ASP A 622 -9.06 8.76 -0.66
C ASP A 622 -7.61 8.25 -0.63
N LEU A 623 -6.84 8.63 -1.65
CA LEU A 623 -5.43 8.26 -1.78
C LEU A 623 -4.51 9.41 -1.35
N ILE A 624 -4.98 10.19 -0.37
CA ILE A 624 -4.23 11.32 0.18
C ILE A 624 -3.04 10.79 0.99
N GLY A 625 -1.87 11.41 0.81
CA GLY A 625 -0.68 11.10 1.58
C GLY A 625 -0.77 11.64 3.01
N TYR A 626 -1.03 10.78 3.98
CA TYR A 626 -1.05 11.13 5.42
C TYR A 626 0.29 10.84 6.10
N LYS A 627 0.59 11.61 7.13
CA LYS A 627 1.67 11.27 8.07
C LYS A 627 1.12 10.33 9.14
N MET A 628 1.79 9.22 9.39
CA MET A 628 1.39 8.26 10.42
C MET A 628 2.61 7.64 11.08
N ASP A 629 2.62 7.64 12.42
CA ASP A 629 3.66 6.99 13.24
C ASP A 629 3.02 5.88 14.07
N ASN A 630 3.26 4.63 13.67
CA ASN A 630 2.72 3.42 14.28
C ASN A 630 3.66 2.80 15.33
N ARG A 631 4.80 3.43 15.68
CA ARG A 631 5.79 2.82 16.61
C ARG A 631 5.29 2.62 18.04
N HIS A 632 4.20 3.30 18.42
CA HIS A 632 3.61 3.14 19.74
C HIS A 632 2.81 1.85 19.90
N ARG A 633 2.53 1.14 18.81
CA ARG A 633 1.59 0.03 18.87
C ARG A 633 2.18 -1.17 19.61
N LEU A 634 1.35 -1.82 20.43
CA LEU A 634 1.71 -2.99 21.23
C LEU A 634 1.71 -4.28 20.41
N ASP A 635 1.02 -4.29 19.27
CA ASP A 635 0.86 -5.42 18.35
C ASP A 635 1.91 -5.44 17.24
N ILE A 636 3.02 -4.73 17.45
CA ILE A 636 4.16 -4.69 16.54
C ILE A 636 5.37 -5.40 17.17
N VAL A 637 6.04 -6.18 16.34
CA VAL A 637 7.39 -6.68 16.57
C VAL A 637 8.34 -5.84 15.73
N PHE A 638 9.22 -5.10 16.39
CA PHE A 638 10.29 -4.35 15.73
C PHE A 638 11.32 -5.31 15.12
N ASP A 639 11.89 -4.93 13.98
CA ASP A 639 12.94 -5.72 13.35
C ASP A 639 14.17 -5.80 14.28
N PRO A 640 14.57 -7.00 14.74
CA PRO A 640 15.65 -7.14 15.70
C PRO A 640 17.05 -7.06 15.05
N THR A 641 17.16 -6.86 13.73
CA THR A 641 18.46 -6.82 13.06
C THR A 641 19.32 -5.65 13.55
N PRO A 642 20.64 -5.85 13.77
CA PRO A 642 21.55 -4.79 14.26
C PRO A 642 21.57 -3.52 13.39
N GLY A 643 21.11 -3.63 12.15
CA GLY A 643 20.88 -2.51 11.24
C GLY A 643 19.90 -1.47 11.76
N GLN A 644 19.17 -1.70 12.86
CA GLN A 644 18.37 -0.66 13.52
C GLN A 644 19.20 0.26 14.45
N VAL A 645 20.40 -0.14 14.88
CA VAL A 645 21.21 0.62 15.85
C VAL A 645 22.06 1.64 15.10
N VAL A 646 21.97 2.92 15.51
CA VAL A 646 22.80 4.00 14.96
C VAL A 646 24.28 3.62 15.16
N ASN A 647 25.00 3.43 14.05
CA ASN A 647 26.42 3.05 13.96
C ASN A 647 26.80 1.56 14.12
N GLU A 648 25.86 0.60 14.18
CA GLU A 648 26.17 -0.85 14.25
C GLU A 648 25.62 -1.67 13.05
N GLY A 649 25.70 -1.10 11.85
CA GLY A 649 25.36 -1.78 10.60
C GLY A 649 26.48 -2.68 10.07
N TRP A 650 26.10 -3.79 9.41
CA TRP A 650 27.03 -4.68 8.70
C TRP A 650 27.50 -4.05 7.38
N ARG A 651 28.33 -3.00 7.42
CA ARG A 651 29.10 -2.55 6.25
C ARG A 651 30.44 -1.90 6.59
N PRO A 652 31.53 -2.29 5.90
CA PRO A 652 32.56 -1.33 5.52
C PRO A 652 31.99 -0.36 4.47
N VAL A 653 32.37 0.91 4.58
CA VAL A 653 32.00 2.01 3.67
C VAL A 653 32.22 1.59 2.22
N ASN A 654 31.19 1.65 1.36
CA ASN A 654 31.40 1.63 -0.07
C ASN A 654 31.90 3.03 -0.49
N PRO A 655 33.19 3.24 -0.81
CA PRO A 655 33.72 4.56 -1.17
C PRO A 655 33.08 5.11 -2.47
N ALA A 656 32.35 4.25 -3.17
CA ALA A 656 31.69 4.53 -4.44
C ALA A 656 30.22 5.02 -4.30
N ARG A 657 29.64 4.99 -3.09
CA ARG A 657 28.39 5.69 -2.77
C ARG A 657 28.65 6.51 -1.51
N PRO A 658 28.76 7.85 -1.61
CA PRO A 658 28.79 8.69 -0.40
C PRO A 658 27.62 8.27 0.51
N GLN A 659 27.88 8.16 1.80
CA GLN A 659 26.97 7.55 2.78
C GLN A 659 25.58 8.18 2.89
N ASN A 660 25.25 9.25 2.17
CA ASN A 660 24.05 10.04 2.39
C ASN A 660 23.42 10.49 1.07
N VAL A 661 22.43 9.74 0.58
CA VAL A 661 21.36 10.27 -0.28
C VAL A 661 20.03 10.36 0.48
N PHE A 662 19.94 9.71 1.65
CA PHE A 662 18.88 9.96 2.61
C PHE A 662 19.43 10.89 3.68
N GLU A 663 19.04 12.15 3.64
CA GLU A 663 18.98 12.93 4.88
C GLU A 663 18.17 12.07 5.87
N LYS A 664 18.89 11.50 6.86
CA LYS A 664 18.42 10.58 7.91
C LYS A 664 18.25 9.10 7.54
N ALA A 665 19.30 8.43 7.06
CA ALA A 665 19.38 6.97 7.18
C ALA A 665 19.32 6.48 8.66
N GLU A 666 19.52 7.37 9.64
CA GLU A 666 19.22 7.12 11.06
C GLU A 666 17.71 6.93 11.33
N ASP A 667 16.82 7.54 10.53
CA ASP A 667 15.37 7.49 10.76
C ASP A 667 14.76 6.18 10.22
N TYR A 668 15.07 5.76 8.99
CA TYR A 668 14.39 4.60 8.39
C TYR A 668 14.67 3.28 9.13
N ARG A 669 15.91 3.13 9.59
CA ARG A 669 16.41 1.94 10.29
C ARG A 669 15.74 1.70 11.65
N LEU A 670 15.34 2.76 12.36
CA LEU A 670 14.67 2.69 13.66
C LEU A 670 13.13 2.57 13.56
N LYS A 671 12.59 2.38 12.35
CA LYS A 671 11.16 2.56 12.07
C LYS A 671 10.51 1.39 11.34
N VAL A 672 11.20 0.27 11.16
CA VAL A 672 10.63 -0.92 10.52
C VAL A 672 10.18 -1.97 11.54
N GLY A 673 9.08 -2.64 11.23
CA GLY A 673 8.55 -3.74 12.02
C GLY A 673 7.33 -4.36 11.37
N TRP A 674 6.84 -5.43 11.97
CA TRP A 674 5.68 -6.18 11.47
C TRP A 674 4.68 -6.41 12.58
N HIS A 675 3.42 -6.59 12.18
CA HIS A 675 2.38 -7.03 13.09
C HIS A 675 2.74 -8.38 13.72
N VAL A 676 2.23 -8.69 14.92
CA VAL A 676 2.54 -9.95 15.64
C VAL A 676 2.27 -11.24 14.86
N ASN A 677 1.46 -11.18 13.79
CA ASN A 677 1.26 -12.31 12.86
C ASN A 677 2.38 -12.47 11.81
N GLY A 678 3.41 -11.62 11.83
CA GLY A 678 4.55 -11.63 10.91
C GLY A 678 4.33 -10.91 9.57
N SER A 679 3.20 -10.21 9.39
CA SER A 679 2.90 -9.44 8.18
C SER A 679 2.94 -7.93 8.44
N ALA A 680 3.00 -7.13 7.38
CA ALA A 680 2.81 -5.69 7.46
C ALA A 680 1.38 -5.35 7.94
N LEU A 681 1.21 -4.16 8.54
CA LEU A 681 -0.10 -3.67 9.01
C LEU A 681 -1.14 -3.67 7.87
N PRO A 682 -2.46 -3.63 8.10
CA PRO A 682 -3.41 -3.41 7.01
C PRO A 682 -3.17 -2.08 6.27
N ILE A 683 -3.42 -1.99 4.96
CA ILE A 683 -3.08 -0.81 4.14
C ILE A 683 -3.76 0.49 4.61
N ASP A 684 -4.96 0.39 5.19
CA ASP A 684 -5.73 1.47 5.80
C ASP A 684 -5.21 1.88 7.20
N GLU A 685 -4.28 1.11 7.75
CA GLU A 685 -3.55 1.38 9.00
C GLU A 685 -2.07 1.71 8.75
N ARG A 686 -1.65 1.80 7.48
CA ARG A 686 -0.29 2.19 7.10
C ARG A 686 -0.18 3.67 6.81
N CYS A 687 1.06 4.14 6.88
CA CYS A 687 1.44 5.47 6.41
C CYS A 687 1.36 5.63 4.88
N HIS A 688 1.19 4.54 4.13
CA HIS A 688 1.37 4.55 2.69
C HIS A 688 0.33 3.75 1.89
N VAL A 689 -0.14 4.32 0.77
CA VAL A 689 -1.08 3.81 -0.24
C VAL A 689 -0.50 3.83 -1.65
N ARG A 690 0.82 3.67 -1.79
CA ARG A 690 1.51 3.41 -3.07
C ARG A 690 2.09 2.00 -3.18
N LEU A 691 2.22 1.53 -4.42
CA LEU A 691 2.77 0.21 -4.75
C LEU A 691 4.29 0.10 -4.56
N ASP A 692 5.03 1.22 -4.56
CA ASP A 692 6.50 1.31 -4.54
C ASP A 692 7.07 1.65 -3.14
N ARG A 693 6.31 1.38 -2.08
CA ARG A 693 6.67 1.69 -0.69
C ARG A 693 6.82 0.41 0.12
N ASP A 694 7.58 0.50 1.20
CA ASP A 694 7.83 -0.63 2.09
C ASP A 694 6.70 -0.80 3.11
N GLY A 695 5.96 -1.89 2.98
CA GLY A 695 4.89 -2.29 3.90
C GLY A 695 5.28 -2.33 5.37
N PHE A 696 6.56 -2.52 5.68
CA PHE A 696 7.05 -2.63 7.06
C PHE A 696 7.44 -1.29 7.69
N ALA A 697 7.37 -0.17 6.95
CA ALA A 697 7.65 1.15 7.50
C ALA A 697 6.53 1.60 8.46
N LEU A 698 6.87 1.75 9.74
CA LEU A 698 5.94 2.11 10.82
C LEU A 698 5.79 3.63 10.99
N ASP A 699 6.86 4.38 10.75
CA ASP A 699 6.86 5.84 10.76
C ASP A 699 7.46 6.33 9.44
N ALA A 700 6.58 6.52 8.47
CA ALA A 700 6.91 7.15 7.21
C ALA A 700 5.81 8.13 6.81
N THR A 701 6.11 8.93 5.79
CA THR A 701 5.22 9.96 5.29
C THR A 701 5.09 9.78 3.78
N GLU A 702 3.89 9.44 3.31
CA GLU A 702 3.58 9.60 1.87
C GLU A 702 3.34 11.05 1.48
N GLY A 703 3.13 11.89 2.48
CA GLY A 703 2.91 13.30 2.30
C GLY A 703 2.47 13.91 3.62
N ASN A 704 2.29 15.21 3.56
CA ASN A 704 1.80 16.03 4.67
C ASN A 704 0.34 16.46 4.45
N GLY A 705 -0.43 15.70 3.64
CA GLY A 705 -1.80 16.04 3.27
C GLY A 705 -1.93 17.01 2.09
N TYR A 706 -0.84 17.33 1.39
CA TYR A 706 -0.85 18.24 0.23
C TYR A 706 -0.73 17.51 -1.11
N SER A 707 -0.95 16.19 -1.14
CA SER A 707 -0.93 15.40 -2.36
C SER A 707 -1.92 14.25 -2.28
N GLU A 708 -2.52 13.92 -3.43
CA GLU A 708 -3.31 12.72 -3.64
C GLU A 708 -2.65 11.87 -4.71
N HIS A 709 -2.58 10.56 -4.49
CA HIS A 709 -2.03 9.59 -5.43
C HIS A 709 -3.13 9.07 -6.38
N GLU A 710 -2.70 8.57 -7.53
CA GLU A 710 -3.60 8.05 -8.55
C GLU A 710 -4.00 6.59 -8.27
N GLY A 711 -5.11 6.14 -8.86
CA GLY A 711 -5.78 4.88 -8.53
C GLY A 711 -5.09 3.57 -8.94
N THR A 712 -3.88 3.56 -9.52
CA THR A 712 -3.23 2.34 -10.00
C THR A 712 -2.94 1.32 -8.91
N ILE A 713 -2.78 1.74 -7.65
CA ILE A 713 -2.62 0.81 -6.52
C ILE A 713 -3.78 -0.18 -6.41
N TYR A 714 -4.97 0.21 -6.88
CA TYR A 714 -6.14 -0.64 -6.93
C TYR A 714 -6.37 -1.21 -8.33
N LEU A 715 -6.40 -0.35 -9.34
CA LEU A 715 -6.85 -0.71 -10.69
C LEU A 715 -5.98 -1.79 -11.34
N LEU A 716 -4.66 -1.67 -11.24
CA LEU A 716 -3.73 -2.62 -11.85
C LEU A 716 -3.84 -4.02 -11.23
N PRO A 717 -3.65 -4.22 -9.91
CA PRO A 717 -3.80 -5.54 -9.32
C PRO A 717 -5.20 -6.13 -9.50
N TYR A 718 -6.26 -5.32 -9.39
CA TYR A 718 -7.63 -5.82 -9.54
C TYR A 718 -7.88 -6.41 -10.95
N TYR A 719 -7.64 -5.63 -12.01
CA TYR A 719 -7.89 -6.11 -13.36
C TYR A 719 -6.90 -7.18 -13.81
N MET A 720 -5.65 -7.12 -13.35
CA MET A 720 -4.67 -8.19 -13.58
C MET A 720 -5.12 -9.51 -12.93
N ALA A 721 -5.62 -9.47 -11.70
CA ALA A 721 -6.10 -10.65 -10.99
C ALA A 721 -7.32 -11.26 -11.69
N ARG A 722 -8.25 -10.42 -12.16
CA ARG A 722 -9.40 -10.84 -12.97
C ARG A 722 -8.97 -11.50 -14.28
N TYR A 723 -8.03 -10.88 -15.01
CA TYR A 723 -7.54 -11.39 -16.28
C TYR A 723 -6.88 -12.77 -16.16
N HIS A 724 -6.09 -12.98 -15.10
CA HIS A 724 -5.44 -14.27 -14.85
C HIS A 724 -6.35 -15.29 -14.14
N GLY A 725 -7.61 -14.96 -13.86
CA GLY A 725 -8.57 -15.84 -13.19
C GLY A 725 -8.22 -16.13 -11.72
N ILE A 726 -7.50 -15.21 -11.07
CA ILE A 726 -7.10 -15.30 -9.65
C ILE A 726 -8.26 -14.89 -8.75
N ILE A 727 -9.04 -13.90 -9.18
CA ILE A 727 -10.28 -13.44 -8.53
C ILE A 727 -11.40 -13.43 -9.57
N ASN A 728 -12.63 -13.62 -9.09
CA ASN A 728 -13.82 -13.71 -9.95
C ASN A 728 -14.35 -12.35 -10.40
#